data_AF-N9MGC5-F1
#
_entry.id   AF-N9MGC5-F1
#
_cell.length_a   1.000
_cell.length_b   1.000
_cell.length_c   1.000
_cell.angle_alpha   90.00
_cell.angle_beta   90.00
_cell.angle_gamma   90.00
#
_symmetry.space_group_name_H-M   'P 1'
#
loop_
_entity.id
_entity.type
_entity.pdbx_description
1 polymer ?
#
loop_
_entity_poly.entity_id
_entity_poly.type
_entity_poly.pdbx_seq_one_letter_code
_entity_poly.pdbx_strand_id
1 'polypeptide(L)'
;MAIETKDLVIYKSERLTDNSDGGGKYSGVVVQDGISNNLFNDVSEMDRTMGDVSMRKIFPAVTTEDTDLLMGATVFVSELPEDPNVSALLFSTKNWTDERQSAQNRVENYLAKGGQIAGTPLDTHWKGMSSLQVAMFPQETESSVGDTIVLISDEGEALEREQYVRITKVETRTAVMVIDGKSVEYKIATYSLNDALEVDFVGLSARQWYNGEKSKTIIRDTIVADTGLYYSSTALASGANVGEFTVNAKSIFAQLIPSAQTETPIIDVNAAGESVVLVAGNEGTITANYPNMVIGVSQNLYIGSAVIPSSMSFTLQGQQITDQGGLLKNTQGTQVGTIDYQRGLIQWTSSAPAGTVSLNITFKPAAAPNQYYQSHAIPVTQNNQGTNWTGVLIPIPAPGALSISYMSQGKFYTLQDDGSGQLKAASPSFGSGMINYETGSWLLTTGALPDVDTPILLNWGTPIVTFVRSGLAVDPAGVDFTLFHNGIATATVTWLLEGEIKTATLNSAGKFTGDATGYLRRNNGKGRIIPLKLPQQGTVFTITYTYGAPKTQTVNSGAPDTNQKLSFVIGTGAAIEPSSVSLSIPVSREVGVPTEGDVTLHDEPINNSTTGKLVDQFGVQMGLITYATGACEVTPVLQLTEYRANYTPFNIYVGS
;
A
#
# COMPACT_ATOMS: atom_id res chain seq x y z
N MET A 1 46.05 -35.15 -48.26
CA MET A 1 46.96 -35.30 -47.10
C MET A 1 46.24 -34.67 -45.91
N ALA A 2 46.17 -35.32 -44.74
CA ALA A 2 45.31 -34.81 -43.66
C ALA A 2 45.67 -33.37 -43.25
N ILE A 3 44.66 -32.50 -43.10
CA ILE A 3 44.82 -31.14 -42.58
C ILE A 3 45.34 -31.25 -41.13
N GLU A 4 46.49 -30.65 -40.86
CA GLU A 4 47.14 -30.63 -39.54
C GLU A 4 46.91 -29.28 -38.84
N THR A 5 47.14 -29.22 -37.52
CA THR A 5 46.96 -27.99 -36.73
C THR A 5 47.78 -26.81 -37.26
N LYS A 6 48.94 -27.09 -37.85
CA LYS A 6 49.81 -26.06 -38.46
C LYS A 6 49.20 -25.39 -39.71
N ASP A 7 48.22 -26.05 -40.33
CA ASP A 7 47.54 -25.57 -41.53
C ASP A 7 46.35 -24.66 -41.18
N LEU A 8 45.99 -24.54 -39.90
CA LEU A 8 44.98 -23.62 -39.40
C LEU A 8 45.64 -22.31 -38.99
N VAL A 9 45.32 -21.22 -39.69
CA VAL A 9 45.92 -19.92 -39.46
C VAL A 9 44.85 -18.83 -39.29
N ILE A 10 45.18 -17.80 -38.52
CA ILE A 10 44.36 -16.60 -38.39
C ILE A 10 45.07 -15.47 -39.13
N TYR A 11 44.39 -14.84 -40.08
CA TYR A 11 44.89 -13.71 -40.82
C TYR A 11 44.38 -12.38 -40.26
N LYS A 12 45.22 -11.34 -40.37
CA LYS A 12 44.87 -9.96 -40.03
C LYS A 12 43.92 -9.37 -41.08
N SER A 13 43.14 -8.38 -40.69
CA SER A 13 42.39 -7.54 -41.63
C SER A 13 43.31 -6.59 -42.42
N GLU A 14 42.81 -6.06 -43.54
CA GLU A 14 43.47 -5.04 -44.37
C GLU A 14 43.98 -3.87 -43.51
N ARG A 15 43.16 -3.41 -42.57
CA ARG A 15 43.53 -2.40 -41.57
C ARG A 15 43.33 -2.97 -40.18
N LEU A 16 44.41 -3.21 -39.44
CA LEU A 16 44.37 -3.68 -38.07
C LEU A 16 44.46 -2.50 -37.09
N THR A 17 43.46 -1.63 -37.12
CA THR A 17 43.39 -0.41 -36.31
C THR A 17 42.09 -0.36 -35.50
N ASP A 18 42.09 0.45 -34.43
CA ASP A 18 40.89 0.71 -33.61
C ASP A 18 40.06 1.90 -34.13
N ASN A 19 40.42 2.44 -35.29
CA ASN A 19 39.75 3.56 -35.90
C ASN A 19 38.44 3.12 -36.58
N SER A 20 37.57 4.07 -36.92
CA SER A 20 36.28 3.82 -37.58
C SER A 20 36.41 3.00 -38.88
N ASP A 21 37.53 3.17 -39.61
CA ASP A 21 37.85 2.48 -40.86
C ASP A 21 38.60 1.13 -40.67
N GLY A 22 38.89 0.74 -39.41
CA GLY A 22 39.55 -0.52 -39.10
C GLY A 22 38.76 -1.73 -39.60
N GLY A 23 39.43 -2.83 -39.97
CA GLY A 23 38.80 -3.99 -40.59
C GLY A 23 39.00 -4.04 -42.11
N GLY A 24 37.92 -4.28 -42.86
CA GLY A 24 37.97 -4.37 -44.32
C GLY A 24 38.23 -5.79 -44.85
N LYS A 25 38.99 -5.90 -45.95
CA LYS A 25 39.24 -7.18 -46.62
C LYS A 25 40.25 -8.04 -45.89
N TYR A 26 40.33 -9.29 -46.31
CA TYR A 26 41.39 -10.22 -45.93
C TYR A 26 42.78 -9.68 -46.29
N SER A 27 43.73 -9.76 -45.35
CA SER A 27 45.17 -9.57 -45.63
C SER A 27 45.89 -10.92 -45.64
N GLY A 28 46.90 -11.09 -46.48
CA GLY A 28 47.76 -12.28 -46.47
C GLY A 28 48.74 -12.35 -45.28
N VAL A 29 48.56 -11.51 -44.27
CA VAL A 29 49.46 -11.43 -43.10
C VAL A 29 48.90 -12.27 -41.96
N VAL A 30 49.65 -13.30 -41.56
CA VAL A 30 49.27 -14.23 -40.48
C VAL A 30 49.49 -13.58 -39.11
N VAL A 31 48.54 -13.79 -38.19
CA VAL A 31 48.71 -13.56 -36.76
C VAL A 31 49.58 -14.68 -36.21
N GLN A 32 50.87 -14.39 -36.03
CA GLN A 32 51.84 -15.30 -35.43
C GLN A 32 51.50 -15.63 -33.97
N ASP A 33 51.58 -16.92 -33.64
CA ASP A 33 51.38 -17.43 -32.28
C ASP A 33 52.54 -17.03 -31.35
N GLY A 34 52.25 -16.86 -30.05
CA GLY A 34 53.22 -16.54 -29.01
C GLY A 34 53.77 -15.10 -29.00
N ILE A 35 53.30 -14.22 -29.89
CA ILE A 35 53.71 -12.81 -29.93
C ILE A 35 52.67 -11.95 -29.19
N SER A 36 53.12 -11.25 -28.15
CA SER A 36 52.28 -10.26 -27.45
C SER A 36 51.96 -9.07 -28.35
N ASN A 37 50.79 -8.47 -28.14
CA ASN A 37 50.31 -7.29 -28.86
C ASN A 37 50.19 -7.46 -30.38
N ASN A 38 50.00 -8.69 -30.84
CA ASN A 38 49.94 -9.00 -32.26
C ASN A 38 48.57 -8.66 -32.89
N LEU A 39 47.52 -8.60 -32.06
CA LEU A 39 46.14 -8.34 -32.47
C LEU A 39 45.55 -7.08 -31.80
N PHE A 40 45.68 -7.00 -30.48
CA PHE A 40 45.31 -5.85 -29.66
C PHE A 40 46.56 -5.18 -29.10
N ASN A 41 46.46 -3.89 -28.74
CA ASN A 41 47.56 -3.19 -28.09
C ASN A 41 47.50 -3.42 -26.57
N ASP A 42 48.56 -3.04 -25.85
CA ASP A 42 48.54 -3.01 -24.38
C ASP A 42 47.45 -2.05 -23.87
N VAL A 43 46.81 -2.41 -22.77
CA VAL A 43 45.81 -1.59 -22.09
C VAL A 43 46.50 -0.45 -21.31
N SER A 44 46.11 0.80 -21.57
CA SER A 44 46.70 1.96 -20.88
C SER A 44 46.07 2.21 -19.49
N GLU A 45 46.72 3.03 -18.66
CA GLU A 45 46.15 3.46 -17.36
C GLU A 45 44.87 4.28 -17.52
N MET A 46 44.74 5.01 -18.65
CA MET A 46 43.53 5.77 -18.96
C MET A 46 42.38 4.82 -19.28
N ASP A 47 42.63 3.77 -20.07
CA ASP A 47 41.64 2.75 -20.42
C ASP A 47 41.18 1.99 -19.16
N ARG A 48 42.10 1.74 -18.20
CA ARG A 48 41.75 1.18 -16.89
C ARG A 48 40.88 2.09 -16.04
N THR A 49 40.98 3.41 -16.21
CA THR A 49 40.26 4.39 -15.38
C THR A 49 38.91 4.76 -15.96
N MET A 50 38.84 4.95 -17.28
CA MET A 50 37.63 5.43 -17.97
C MET A 50 36.82 4.29 -18.61
N GLY A 51 37.43 3.11 -18.79
CA GLY A 51 36.89 2.04 -19.61
C GLY A 51 37.11 2.30 -21.10
N ASP A 52 37.48 1.26 -21.84
CA ASP A 52 37.61 1.30 -23.30
C ASP A 52 37.01 0.04 -23.95
N VAL A 53 36.59 0.15 -25.21
CA VAL A 53 36.16 -0.98 -26.03
C VAL A 53 36.98 -1.00 -27.32
N SER A 54 37.87 -1.97 -27.42
CA SER A 54 38.67 -2.23 -28.62
C SER A 54 38.08 -3.39 -29.44
N MET A 55 38.00 -3.21 -30.77
CA MET A 55 37.45 -4.20 -31.72
C MET A 55 38.44 -4.44 -32.85
N ARG A 56 38.65 -5.72 -33.19
CA ARG A 56 39.56 -6.17 -34.27
C ARG A 56 38.88 -7.23 -35.12
N LYS A 57 39.05 -7.13 -36.43
CA LYS A 57 38.57 -8.14 -37.38
C LYS A 57 39.68 -9.15 -37.68
N ILE A 58 39.33 -10.43 -37.66
CA ILE A 58 40.21 -11.54 -37.97
C ILE A 58 39.60 -12.46 -39.02
N PHE A 59 40.47 -13.17 -39.76
CA PHE A 59 40.07 -14.12 -40.79
C PHE A 59 40.68 -15.50 -40.52
N PRO A 60 39.95 -16.41 -39.86
CA PRO A 60 40.35 -17.81 -39.77
C PRO A 60 40.37 -18.44 -41.16
N ALA A 61 41.44 -19.14 -41.51
CA ALA A 61 41.59 -19.81 -42.80
C ALA A 61 42.41 -21.10 -42.68
N VAL A 62 42.24 -21.97 -43.67
CA VAL A 62 43.08 -23.16 -43.84
C VAL A 62 44.09 -22.88 -44.95
N THR A 63 45.36 -23.12 -44.68
CA THR A 63 46.46 -23.00 -45.63
C THR A 63 47.02 -24.37 -45.94
N THR A 64 46.45 -25.02 -46.96
CA THR A 64 46.98 -26.26 -47.53
C THR A 64 47.19 -26.09 -49.02
N GLU A 65 48.23 -26.73 -49.57
CA GLU A 65 48.43 -26.82 -51.02
C GLU A 65 47.58 -27.94 -51.66
N ASP A 66 46.85 -28.71 -50.82
CA ASP A 66 46.00 -29.82 -51.23
C ASP A 66 44.51 -29.40 -51.33
N THR A 67 43.70 -30.24 -51.98
CA THR A 67 42.27 -30.04 -52.23
C THR A 67 41.35 -30.64 -51.16
N ASP A 68 41.92 -31.12 -50.05
CA ASP A 68 41.17 -31.75 -48.97
C ASP A 68 40.22 -30.75 -48.29
N LEU A 69 38.98 -31.18 -48.08
CA LEU A 69 37.89 -30.32 -47.58
C LEU A 69 37.83 -30.34 -46.05
N LEU A 70 37.87 -29.15 -45.44
CA LEU A 70 37.52 -28.98 -44.03
C LEU A 70 35.98 -29.01 -43.88
N MET A 71 35.44 -30.10 -43.32
CA MET A 71 33.99 -30.32 -43.19
C MET A 71 33.33 -29.46 -42.08
N GLY A 72 34.12 -28.75 -41.28
CA GLY A 72 33.67 -27.79 -40.29
C GLY A 72 34.83 -27.14 -39.55
N ALA A 73 34.71 -25.83 -39.30
CA ALA A 73 35.63 -25.07 -38.45
C ALA A 73 34.86 -24.48 -37.26
N THR A 74 35.50 -24.46 -36.09
CA THR A 74 34.99 -23.78 -34.91
C THR A 74 36.08 -22.86 -34.39
N VAL A 75 35.70 -21.62 -34.08
CA VAL A 75 36.57 -20.64 -33.43
C VAL A 75 35.96 -20.35 -32.07
N PHE A 76 36.79 -20.41 -31.03
CA PHE A 76 36.40 -20.12 -29.66
C PHE A 76 37.56 -19.43 -28.94
N VAL A 77 37.25 -18.73 -27.86
CA VAL A 77 38.26 -18.17 -26.96
C VAL A 77 38.66 -19.28 -25.99
N SER A 78 39.91 -19.73 -25.98
CA SER A 78 40.33 -20.84 -25.11
C SER A 78 40.48 -20.44 -23.65
N GLU A 79 40.95 -19.22 -23.40
CA GLU A 79 41.27 -18.69 -22.08
C GLU A 79 40.97 -17.19 -22.05
N LEU A 80 40.39 -16.72 -20.94
CA LEU A 80 40.14 -15.30 -20.73
C LEU A 80 41.39 -14.61 -20.16
N PRO A 81 41.54 -13.29 -20.33
CA PRO A 81 42.59 -12.52 -19.67
C PRO A 81 42.61 -12.75 -18.15
N GLU A 82 43.81 -12.78 -17.54
CA GLU A 82 43.96 -12.94 -16.08
C GLU A 82 43.36 -11.76 -15.28
N ASP A 83 43.28 -10.57 -15.89
CA ASP A 83 42.67 -9.39 -15.29
C ASP A 83 41.13 -9.51 -15.33
N PRO A 84 40.44 -9.55 -14.17
CA PRO A 84 38.99 -9.72 -14.13
C PRO A 84 38.21 -8.55 -14.72
N ASN A 85 38.83 -7.39 -14.95
CA ASN A 85 38.20 -6.23 -15.57
C ASN A 85 38.31 -6.22 -17.10
N VAL A 86 38.97 -7.22 -17.69
CA VAL A 86 39.13 -7.34 -19.15
C VAL A 86 38.36 -8.54 -19.65
N SER A 87 37.31 -8.29 -20.44
CA SER A 87 36.52 -9.31 -21.11
C SER A 87 36.93 -9.44 -22.57
N ALA A 88 36.89 -10.68 -23.10
CA ALA A 88 37.17 -10.96 -24.51
C ALA A 88 35.97 -11.70 -25.12
N LEU A 89 35.35 -11.10 -26.15
CA LEU A 89 34.18 -11.67 -26.82
C LEU A 89 34.41 -11.76 -28.33
N LEU A 90 33.84 -12.78 -28.95
CA LEU A 90 33.76 -12.96 -30.38
C LEU A 90 32.32 -12.76 -30.85
N PHE A 91 32.14 -12.02 -31.94
CA PHE A 91 30.85 -11.89 -32.61
C PHE A 91 31.07 -11.82 -34.12
N SER A 92 30.00 -12.01 -34.89
CA SER A 92 30.04 -11.94 -36.35
C SER A 92 28.96 -11.00 -36.87
N THR A 93 29.37 -10.09 -37.74
CA THR A 93 28.47 -9.27 -38.57
C THR A 93 27.95 -10.03 -39.79
N LYS A 94 28.43 -11.27 -40.02
CA LYS A 94 28.22 -12.09 -41.24
C LYS A 94 28.67 -11.40 -42.53
N ASN A 95 29.55 -10.40 -42.43
CA ASN A 95 30.09 -9.67 -43.58
C ASN A 95 31.60 -9.91 -43.72
N TRP A 96 32.05 -10.17 -44.94
CA TRP A 96 33.47 -10.42 -45.24
C TRP A 96 34.29 -9.15 -45.32
N THR A 97 33.67 -7.98 -45.47
CA THR A 97 34.35 -6.69 -45.71
C THR A 97 33.86 -5.55 -44.84
N ASP A 98 33.17 -5.83 -43.73
CA ASP A 98 32.77 -4.79 -42.78
C ASP A 98 33.97 -4.10 -42.12
N GLU A 99 33.75 -2.84 -41.80
CA GLU A 99 34.65 -1.96 -41.06
C GLU A 99 34.15 -1.80 -39.62
N ARG A 100 35.03 -1.34 -38.74
CA ARG A 100 34.78 -1.19 -37.30
C ARG A 100 33.52 -0.39 -37.04
N GLN A 101 33.29 0.70 -37.76
CA GLN A 101 32.08 1.51 -37.60
C GLN A 101 30.79 0.68 -37.78
N SER A 102 30.77 -0.24 -38.76
CA SER A 102 29.61 -1.11 -38.97
C SER A 102 29.46 -2.15 -37.86
N ALA A 103 30.58 -2.64 -37.32
CA ALA A 103 30.60 -3.59 -36.20
C ALA A 103 30.20 -2.91 -34.88
N GLN A 104 30.69 -1.70 -34.62
CA GLN A 104 30.31 -0.83 -33.51
C GLN A 104 28.82 -0.52 -33.55
N ASN A 105 28.31 -0.05 -34.69
CA ASN A 105 26.88 0.18 -34.86
C ASN A 105 26.06 -1.07 -34.55
N ARG A 106 26.57 -2.27 -34.85
CA ARG A 106 25.86 -3.52 -34.50
C ARG A 106 25.86 -3.81 -33.00
N VAL A 107 26.96 -3.51 -32.31
CA VAL A 107 27.08 -3.66 -30.85
C VAL A 107 26.24 -2.62 -30.11
N GLU A 108 26.17 -1.39 -30.63
CA GLU A 108 25.40 -0.28 -30.07
C GLU A 108 23.90 -0.37 -30.42
N ASN A 109 23.54 -0.86 -31.61
CA ASN A 109 22.16 -1.07 -32.05
C ASN A 109 21.55 -2.34 -31.46
N TYR A 110 21.61 -2.51 -30.14
CA TYR A 110 20.84 -3.53 -29.42
C TYR A 110 19.33 -3.23 -29.38
N LEU A 111 18.98 -1.99 -29.71
CA LEU A 111 17.65 -1.43 -29.52
C LEU A 111 17.00 -1.12 -30.87
N ALA A 112 15.96 -1.86 -31.23
CA ALA A 112 15.08 -1.52 -32.35
C ALA A 112 14.02 -0.51 -31.94
N LYS A 113 13.47 0.20 -32.93
CA LYS A 113 12.35 1.13 -32.77
C LYS A 113 11.13 0.39 -32.22
N GLY A 114 10.76 0.69 -30.99
CA GLY A 114 9.56 0.21 -30.33
C GLY A 114 8.32 1.02 -30.69
N GLY A 115 7.28 0.91 -29.84
CA GLY A 115 6.07 1.73 -29.94
C GLY A 115 6.35 3.21 -29.65
N GLN A 116 5.49 4.10 -30.13
CA GLN A 116 5.55 5.52 -29.75
C GLN A 116 5.23 5.66 -28.25
N ILE A 117 6.08 6.40 -27.52
CA ILE A 117 5.84 6.68 -26.09
C ILE A 117 4.85 7.83 -25.91
N ALA A 118 4.34 7.98 -24.68
CA ALA A 118 3.50 9.11 -24.34
C ALA A 118 4.29 10.43 -24.32
N GLY A 119 3.68 11.46 -24.89
CA GLY A 119 4.21 12.82 -24.92
C GLY A 119 4.92 13.22 -26.22
N THR A 120 4.96 14.53 -26.44
CA THR A 120 5.56 15.16 -27.64
C THR A 120 6.62 16.16 -27.21
N PRO A 121 7.77 16.28 -27.90
CA PRO A 121 8.74 17.34 -27.64
C PRO A 121 8.07 18.72 -27.65
N LEU A 122 8.33 19.49 -26.60
CA LEU A 122 7.82 20.85 -26.42
C LEU A 122 8.78 21.85 -27.07
N ASP A 123 8.30 22.58 -28.07
CA ASP A 123 9.09 23.51 -28.90
C ASP A 123 10.30 22.84 -29.59
N THR A 124 11.26 23.64 -30.09
CA THR A 124 12.44 23.12 -30.81
C THR A 124 13.61 22.88 -29.86
N HIS A 125 14.17 21.67 -29.91
CA HIS A 125 15.41 21.30 -29.24
C HIS A 125 16.56 21.38 -30.24
N TRP A 126 17.54 22.22 -29.94
CA TRP A 126 18.65 22.50 -30.83
C TRP A 126 19.77 21.47 -30.69
N LYS A 127 20.49 21.26 -31.78
CA LYS A 127 21.75 20.52 -31.79
C LYS A 127 22.67 20.98 -30.66
N GLY A 128 23.22 20.03 -29.92
CA GLY A 128 24.12 20.27 -28.79
C GLY A 128 23.41 20.36 -27.43
N MET A 129 22.09 20.38 -27.37
CA MET A 129 21.36 20.31 -26.10
C MET A 129 21.44 18.89 -25.50
N SER A 130 21.67 18.79 -24.20
CA SER A 130 21.62 17.53 -23.43
C SER A 130 20.34 17.41 -22.58
N SER A 131 19.28 18.12 -22.99
CA SER A 131 17.99 18.14 -22.31
C SER A 131 16.85 18.14 -23.31
N LEU A 132 15.83 17.31 -23.07
CA LEU A 132 14.62 17.21 -23.86
C LEU A 132 13.41 17.50 -22.97
N GLN A 133 12.55 18.44 -23.37
CA GLN A 133 11.30 18.73 -22.70
C GLN A 133 10.14 18.13 -23.47
N VAL A 134 9.26 17.42 -22.77
CA VAL A 134 8.15 16.68 -23.36
C VAL A 134 6.85 17.10 -22.68
N ALA A 135 5.86 17.49 -23.49
CA ALA A 135 4.51 17.78 -23.05
C ALA A 135 3.66 16.51 -23.09
N MET A 136 2.93 16.24 -22.01
CA MET A 136 2.06 15.08 -21.87
C MET A 136 0.86 15.42 -20.98
N PHE A 137 -0.20 14.62 -21.06
CA PHE A 137 -1.33 14.79 -20.16
C PHE A 137 -0.96 14.36 -18.73
N PRO A 138 -1.61 14.92 -17.69
CA PRO A 138 -1.29 14.58 -16.29
C PRO A 138 -1.41 13.07 -15.98
N GLN A 139 -2.33 12.36 -16.65
CA GLN A 139 -2.52 10.92 -16.50
C GLN A 139 -1.54 10.03 -17.26
N GLU A 140 -0.76 10.58 -18.20
CA GLU A 140 0.22 9.82 -18.98
C GLU A 140 1.50 9.61 -18.18
N THR A 141 2.19 8.48 -18.37
CA THR A 141 3.42 8.18 -17.63
C THR A 141 4.65 8.63 -18.41
N GLU A 142 5.56 9.34 -17.74
CA GLU A 142 6.86 9.73 -18.29
C GLU A 142 7.82 8.53 -18.41
N SER A 143 8.83 8.66 -19.29
CA SER A 143 9.94 7.70 -19.36
C SER A 143 10.78 7.74 -18.09
N SER A 144 11.31 6.59 -17.69
CA SER A 144 12.10 6.44 -16.47
C SER A 144 13.56 6.83 -16.68
N VAL A 145 14.25 7.17 -15.59
CA VAL A 145 15.72 7.28 -15.59
C VAL A 145 16.32 5.92 -15.97
N GLY A 146 17.25 5.93 -16.91
CA GLY A 146 17.91 4.74 -17.44
C GLY A 146 17.33 4.23 -18.76
N ASP A 147 16.09 4.61 -19.10
CA ASP A 147 15.45 4.24 -20.36
C ASP A 147 16.21 4.84 -21.55
N THR A 148 16.26 4.07 -22.65
CA THR A 148 16.78 4.57 -23.93
C THR A 148 15.59 4.84 -24.85
N ILE A 149 15.51 6.07 -25.37
CA ILE A 149 14.44 6.50 -26.27
C ILE A 149 15.02 6.83 -27.64
N VAL A 150 14.19 6.72 -28.67
CA VAL A 150 14.55 7.11 -30.04
C VAL A 150 13.79 8.37 -30.42
N LEU A 151 14.52 9.43 -30.75
CA LEU A 151 13.98 10.65 -31.34
C LEU A 151 14.00 10.50 -32.86
N ILE A 152 12.85 10.67 -33.51
CA ILE A 152 12.75 10.57 -34.98
C ILE A 152 12.11 11.84 -35.52
N SER A 153 12.83 12.57 -36.37
CA SER A 153 12.29 13.68 -37.17
C SER A 153 11.86 13.18 -38.54
N ASP A 154 10.68 13.63 -39.00
CA ASP A 154 10.14 13.36 -40.33
C ASP A 154 10.07 11.85 -40.66
N GLU A 155 9.56 11.07 -39.70
CA GLU A 155 9.40 9.60 -39.82
C GLU A 155 8.66 9.22 -41.11
N GLY A 156 9.30 8.38 -41.94
CA GLY A 156 8.77 7.89 -43.22
C GLY A 156 9.02 8.81 -44.43
N GLU A 157 9.73 9.92 -44.27
CA GLU A 157 10.03 10.88 -45.33
C GLU A 157 11.50 10.85 -45.77
N ALA A 158 11.82 11.45 -46.93
CA ALA A 158 13.17 11.44 -47.50
C ALA A 158 14.25 12.14 -46.64
N LEU A 159 13.83 12.93 -45.64
CA LEU A 159 14.71 13.65 -44.71
C LEU A 159 14.69 13.06 -43.30
N GLU A 160 14.25 11.80 -43.12
CA GLU A 160 14.24 11.13 -41.81
C GLU A 160 15.60 11.26 -41.10
N ARG A 161 15.55 11.61 -39.82
CA ARG A 161 16.69 11.63 -38.91
C ARG A 161 16.27 10.94 -37.62
N GLU A 162 17.06 9.97 -37.19
CA GLU A 162 16.85 9.26 -35.93
C GLU A 162 18.07 9.38 -35.03
N GLN A 163 17.84 9.51 -33.73
CA GLN A 163 18.89 9.50 -32.71
C GLN A 163 18.42 8.73 -31.48
N TYR A 164 19.27 7.81 -31.02
CA TYR A 164 19.08 7.08 -29.78
C TYR A 164 19.70 7.89 -28.64
N VAL A 165 18.92 8.13 -27.58
CA VAL A 165 19.39 8.89 -26.42
C VAL A 165 18.95 8.21 -25.13
N ARG A 166 19.89 8.07 -24.19
CA ARG A 166 19.61 7.51 -22.86
C ARG A 166 19.27 8.60 -21.86
N ILE A 167 18.21 8.39 -21.09
CA ILE A 167 17.76 9.32 -20.06
C ILE A 167 18.60 9.13 -18.80
N THR A 168 19.31 10.17 -18.37
CA THR A 168 20.13 10.18 -17.15
C THR A 168 19.38 10.75 -15.94
N LYS A 169 18.37 11.60 -16.19
CA LYS A 169 17.54 12.20 -15.14
C LYS A 169 16.18 12.60 -15.70
N VAL A 170 15.13 12.51 -14.88
CA VAL A 170 13.77 12.92 -15.21
C VAL A 170 13.28 13.92 -14.16
N GLU A 171 12.81 15.08 -14.60
CA GLU A 171 12.15 16.06 -13.73
C GLU A 171 10.77 16.38 -14.28
N THR A 172 9.72 16.21 -13.48
CA THR A 172 8.35 16.51 -13.88
C THR A 172 7.83 17.76 -13.18
N ARG A 173 7.06 18.56 -13.91
CA ARG A 173 6.31 19.70 -13.34
C ARG A 173 4.96 19.84 -14.02
N THR A 174 3.96 20.27 -13.26
CA THR A 174 2.66 20.66 -13.82
C THR A 174 2.71 22.11 -14.27
N ALA A 175 2.27 22.36 -15.50
CA ALA A 175 2.10 23.68 -16.07
C ALA A 175 0.63 23.92 -16.41
N VAL A 176 0.19 25.18 -16.35
CA VAL A 176 -1.16 25.59 -16.71
C VAL A 176 -1.11 26.40 -17.99
N MET A 177 -1.99 26.09 -18.93
CA MET A 177 -2.25 26.92 -20.11
C MET A 177 -3.71 27.35 -20.14
N VAL A 178 -3.98 28.54 -20.67
CA VAL A 178 -5.34 29.07 -20.82
C VAL A 178 -5.81 28.86 -22.25
N ILE A 179 -6.89 28.10 -22.42
CA ILE A 179 -7.51 27.82 -23.71
C ILE A 179 -8.99 28.20 -23.61
N ASP A 180 -9.44 29.10 -24.48
CA ASP A 180 -10.82 29.58 -24.54
C ASP A 180 -11.40 30.00 -23.16
N GLY A 181 -10.55 30.62 -22.33
CA GLY A 181 -10.91 31.11 -20.99
C GLY A 181 -10.93 30.06 -19.89
N LYS A 182 -10.58 28.80 -20.18
CA LYS A 182 -10.45 27.72 -19.18
C LYS A 182 -8.97 27.39 -18.94
N SER A 183 -8.62 27.17 -17.67
CA SER A 183 -7.29 26.70 -17.29
C SER A 183 -7.20 25.21 -17.49
N VAL A 184 -6.23 24.77 -18.29
CA VAL A 184 -5.94 23.37 -18.57
C VAL A 184 -4.56 23.06 -18.01
N GLU A 185 -4.49 22.02 -17.18
CA GLU A 185 -3.24 21.50 -16.64
C GLU A 185 -2.62 20.47 -17.58
N TYR A 186 -1.32 20.57 -17.80
CA TYR A 186 -0.52 19.58 -18.53
C TYR A 186 0.81 19.35 -17.81
N LYS A 187 1.38 18.17 -18.01
CA LYS A 187 2.63 17.77 -17.39
C LYS A 187 3.78 18.01 -18.38
N ILE A 188 4.87 18.60 -17.88
CA ILE A 188 6.13 18.74 -18.60
C ILE A 188 7.13 17.82 -17.93
N ALA A 189 7.64 16.84 -18.69
CA ALA A 189 8.78 16.02 -18.30
C ALA A 189 10.05 16.58 -18.95
N THR A 190 11.07 16.87 -18.14
CA THR A 190 12.39 17.29 -18.60
C THR A 190 13.34 16.11 -18.44
N TYR A 191 13.74 15.53 -19.56
CA TYR A 191 14.72 14.46 -19.63
C TYR A 191 16.11 15.05 -19.81
N SER A 192 17.03 14.75 -18.90
CA SER A 192 18.47 14.95 -19.14
C SER A 192 18.98 13.75 -19.92
N LEU A 193 19.75 14.02 -20.98
CA LEU A 193 20.26 13.02 -21.91
C LEU A 193 21.73 12.74 -21.62
N ASN A 194 22.16 11.50 -21.85
CA ASN A 194 23.58 11.13 -21.77
C ASN A 194 24.39 11.84 -22.87
N ASP A 195 23.88 11.78 -24.10
CA ASP A 195 24.50 12.38 -25.27
C ASP A 195 23.74 13.62 -25.71
N ALA A 196 24.47 14.61 -26.24
CA ALA A 196 23.87 15.81 -26.79
C ALA A 196 23.17 15.51 -28.12
N LEU A 197 22.13 16.28 -28.45
CA LEU A 197 21.41 16.14 -29.72
C LEU A 197 22.34 16.43 -30.91
N GLU A 198 22.39 15.53 -31.90
CA GLU A 198 23.26 15.65 -33.07
C GLU A 198 22.69 16.57 -34.15
N VAL A 199 21.37 16.75 -34.11
CA VAL A 199 20.55 17.54 -35.04
C VAL A 199 19.47 18.30 -34.27
N ASP A 200 18.82 19.24 -34.94
CA ASP A 200 17.66 19.95 -34.39
C ASP A 200 16.42 19.07 -34.44
N PHE A 201 15.71 18.94 -33.32
CA PHE A 201 14.45 18.24 -33.21
C PHE A 201 13.32 19.25 -32.99
N VAL A 202 12.44 19.37 -33.97
CA VAL A 202 11.32 20.31 -33.94
C VAL A 202 10.10 19.64 -33.32
N GLY A 203 9.69 20.10 -32.14
CA GLY A 203 8.47 19.71 -31.45
C GLY A 203 7.29 20.64 -31.72
N LEU A 204 6.29 20.59 -30.82
CA LEU A 204 5.08 21.42 -30.87
C LEU A 204 5.07 22.41 -29.71
N SER A 205 4.49 23.60 -29.91
CA SER A 205 4.15 24.45 -28.77
C SER A 205 3.02 23.83 -27.94
N ALA A 206 2.90 24.20 -26.67
CA ALA A 206 1.88 23.65 -25.77
C ALA A 206 0.45 23.76 -26.34
N ARG A 207 0.16 24.83 -27.07
CA ARG A 207 -1.16 25.04 -27.72
C ARG A 207 -1.39 24.10 -28.89
N GLN A 208 -0.38 23.88 -29.72
CA GLN A 208 -0.47 22.98 -30.87
C GLN A 208 -0.55 21.52 -30.43
N TRP A 209 0.21 21.16 -29.39
CA TRP A 209 0.12 19.85 -28.75
C TRP A 209 -1.28 19.57 -28.22
N TYR A 210 -1.88 20.49 -27.44
CA TYR A 210 -3.23 20.31 -26.91
C TYR A 210 -4.31 20.19 -28.00
N ASN A 211 -4.12 20.90 -29.12
CA ASN A 211 -5.02 20.83 -30.27
C ASN A 211 -4.85 19.55 -31.11
N GLY A 212 -3.88 18.69 -30.80
CA GLY A 212 -3.62 17.44 -31.51
C GLY A 212 -2.97 17.64 -32.89
N GLU A 213 -2.16 18.68 -33.08
CA GLU A 213 -1.40 18.87 -34.31
C GLU A 213 -0.34 17.77 -34.51
N LYS A 214 0.01 17.47 -35.77
CA LYS A 214 1.02 16.46 -36.09
C LYS A 214 2.42 17.01 -35.80
N SER A 215 3.13 16.41 -34.84
CA SER A 215 4.53 16.73 -34.56
C SER A 215 5.46 16.25 -35.67
N LYS A 216 6.52 17.01 -35.95
CA LYS A 216 7.62 16.57 -36.83
C LYS A 216 8.53 15.57 -36.13
N THR A 217 8.79 15.80 -34.84
CA THR A 217 9.56 14.89 -34.00
C THR A 217 8.63 14.02 -33.18
N ILE A 218 8.84 12.70 -33.25
CA ILE A 218 8.19 11.73 -32.37
C ILE A 218 9.24 11.07 -31.48
N ILE A 219 8.78 10.53 -30.35
CA ILE A 219 9.61 9.76 -29.44
C ILE A 219 9.08 8.32 -29.43
N ARG A 220 9.98 7.36 -29.67
CA ARG A 220 9.67 5.94 -29.58
C ARG A 220 10.44 5.30 -28.44
N ASP A 221 9.83 4.26 -27.90
CA ASP A 221 10.47 3.35 -26.97
C ASP A 221 11.50 2.52 -27.73
N THR A 222 12.38 1.88 -27.00
CA THR A 222 13.32 0.93 -27.57
C THR A 222 12.93 -0.48 -27.16
N ILE A 223 12.87 -1.38 -28.14
CA ILE A 223 12.75 -2.82 -27.86
C ILE A 223 14.10 -3.46 -28.08
N VAL A 224 14.43 -4.43 -27.25
CA VAL A 224 15.57 -5.30 -27.48
C VAL A 224 15.37 -6.03 -28.80
N ALA A 225 16.25 -5.77 -29.76
CA ALA A 225 16.36 -6.58 -30.96
C ALA A 225 17.43 -7.64 -30.72
N ASP A 226 17.11 -8.90 -31.02
CA ASP A 226 18.06 -10.02 -30.97
C ASP A 226 19.14 -9.83 -32.04
N THR A 227 20.17 -9.06 -31.71
CA THR A 227 21.12 -8.47 -32.66
C THR A 227 22.52 -9.06 -32.55
N GLY A 228 22.67 -10.23 -31.97
CA GLY A 228 23.89 -11.01 -32.16
C GLY A 228 24.16 -12.02 -31.06
N LEU A 229 24.65 -13.20 -31.48
CA LEU A 229 25.25 -14.15 -30.57
C LEU A 229 26.69 -13.71 -30.29
N TYR A 230 26.99 -13.46 -29.02
CA TYR A 230 28.34 -13.21 -28.54
C TYR A 230 28.90 -14.49 -27.91
N TYR A 231 30.13 -14.82 -28.24
CA TYR A 231 30.81 -16.04 -27.78
C TYR A 231 32.00 -15.65 -26.91
N SER A 232 32.07 -16.23 -25.71
CA SER A 232 33.14 -16.06 -24.74
C SER A 232 33.39 -17.38 -24.01
N SER A 233 34.49 -17.46 -23.27
CA SER A 233 34.72 -18.53 -22.30
C SER A 233 34.38 -18.08 -20.88
N THR A 234 34.20 -19.05 -19.98
CA THR A 234 33.92 -18.81 -18.55
C THR A 234 34.58 -19.91 -17.73
N ALA A 235 35.12 -19.55 -16.56
CA ALA A 235 35.71 -20.54 -15.67
C ALA A 235 34.62 -21.45 -15.06
N LEU A 236 35.01 -22.61 -14.56
CA LEU A 236 34.11 -23.45 -13.76
C LEU A 236 33.91 -22.85 -12.37
N ALA A 237 32.69 -22.91 -11.84
CA ALA A 237 32.35 -22.47 -10.49
C ALA A 237 32.96 -23.39 -9.41
N SER A 238 33.17 -24.66 -9.75
CA SER A 238 33.83 -25.66 -8.92
C SER A 238 34.65 -26.59 -9.82
N GLY A 239 35.76 -27.13 -9.31
CA GLY A 239 36.57 -28.11 -10.06
C GLY A 239 35.72 -29.31 -10.48
N ALA A 240 35.78 -29.68 -11.76
CA ALA A 240 35.06 -30.83 -12.29
C ALA A 240 35.95 -32.07 -12.31
N ASN A 241 35.38 -33.24 -11.99
CA ASN A 241 36.08 -34.52 -12.02
C ASN A 241 35.76 -35.31 -13.29
N VAL A 242 36.72 -36.13 -13.74
CA VAL A 242 36.51 -37.02 -14.89
C VAL A 242 35.41 -38.04 -14.54
N GLY A 243 34.29 -37.97 -15.25
CA GLY A 243 33.10 -38.83 -15.04
C GLY A 243 31.85 -38.09 -14.54
N GLU A 244 31.93 -36.79 -14.24
CA GLU A 244 30.77 -35.96 -13.94
C GLU A 244 30.02 -35.57 -15.25
N PHE A 245 28.69 -35.77 -15.25
CA PHE A 245 27.82 -35.47 -16.40
C PHE A 245 27.25 -34.04 -16.39
N THR A 246 27.59 -33.25 -15.38
CA THR A 246 27.13 -31.87 -15.18
C THR A 246 28.30 -31.02 -14.69
N VAL A 247 28.57 -29.91 -15.38
CA VAL A 247 29.61 -28.95 -14.99
C VAL A 247 28.97 -27.59 -14.73
N ASN A 248 29.34 -26.96 -13.62
CA ASN A 248 28.82 -25.65 -13.23
C ASN A 248 29.75 -24.55 -13.76
N ALA A 249 29.27 -23.74 -14.69
CA ALA A 249 29.97 -22.54 -15.15
C ALA A 249 29.86 -21.41 -14.11
N LYS A 250 30.91 -20.59 -13.96
CA LYS A 250 30.96 -19.47 -13.01
C LYS A 250 29.94 -18.38 -13.32
N SER A 251 29.70 -18.12 -14.60
CA SER A 251 28.71 -17.15 -15.08
C SER A 251 28.37 -17.42 -16.54
N ILE A 252 27.11 -17.19 -16.92
CA ILE A 252 26.66 -17.14 -18.32
C ILE A 252 26.76 -15.73 -18.93
N PHE A 253 27.06 -14.73 -18.10
CA PHE A 253 27.18 -13.33 -18.49
C PHE A 253 28.65 -12.93 -18.66
N ALA A 254 28.93 -12.13 -19.69
CA ALA A 254 30.20 -11.48 -19.93
C ALA A 254 29.96 -9.98 -20.19
N GLN A 255 30.88 -9.14 -19.72
CA GLN A 255 30.78 -7.69 -19.88
C GLN A 255 31.08 -7.31 -21.33
N LEU A 256 30.10 -6.73 -22.04
CA LEU A 256 30.28 -6.26 -23.44
C LEU A 256 30.79 -4.82 -23.52
N ILE A 257 30.38 -3.98 -22.56
CA ILE A 257 30.73 -2.55 -22.50
C ILE A 257 30.99 -2.17 -21.04
N PRO A 258 32.04 -1.38 -20.75
CA PRO A 258 32.20 -0.75 -19.43
C PRO A 258 31.05 0.22 -19.20
N SER A 259 30.13 -0.09 -18.27
CA SER A 259 29.09 0.85 -17.87
C SER A 259 29.39 1.38 -16.47
N ALA A 260 29.21 2.69 -16.29
CA ALA A 260 29.22 3.30 -14.96
C ALA A 260 27.95 2.87 -14.22
N GLN A 261 28.11 2.06 -13.17
CA GLN A 261 27.03 1.76 -12.24
C GLN A 261 26.66 3.06 -11.51
N THR A 262 25.44 3.54 -11.70
CA THR A 262 24.92 4.68 -10.94
C THR A 262 24.06 4.14 -9.81
N GLU A 263 24.48 4.39 -8.57
CA GLU A 263 23.69 4.11 -7.39
C GLU A 263 22.50 5.09 -7.36
N THR A 264 21.29 4.57 -7.25
CA THR A 264 20.14 5.39 -6.84
C THR A 264 19.97 5.21 -5.34
N PRO A 265 20.37 6.18 -4.51
CA PRO A 265 20.15 6.07 -3.07
C PRO A 265 18.64 6.15 -2.79
N ILE A 266 18.10 5.10 -2.18
CA ILE A 266 16.77 5.11 -1.60
C ILE A 266 16.93 5.52 -0.13
N ILE A 267 16.64 6.79 0.18
CA ILE A 267 16.63 7.32 1.55
C ILE A 267 15.20 7.34 2.09
N ASP A 268 15.03 6.99 3.37
CA ASP A 268 13.76 7.07 4.10
C ASP A 268 12.56 6.28 3.51
N VAL A 269 12.80 5.16 2.81
CA VAL A 269 11.69 4.25 2.49
C VAL A 269 11.24 3.54 3.76
N ASN A 270 10.03 3.86 4.18
CA ASN A 270 9.35 3.19 5.28
C ASN A 270 9.17 1.70 4.94
N ALA A 271 9.95 0.83 5.58
CA ALA A 271 9.87 -0.62 5.43
C ALA A 271 8.52 -1.21 5.88
N ALA A 272 7.69 -0.46 6.61
CA ALA A 272 6.35 -0.91 7.01
C ALA A 272 5.33 -0.80 5.86
N GLY A 273 5.65 -0.14 4.75
CA GLY A 273 4.74 0.07 3.62
C GLY A 273 3.60 1.03 3.97
N GLU A 274 3.32 1.98 3.06
CA GLU A 274 2.05 2.70 3.08
C GLU A 274 0.97 1.78 2.51
N SER A 275 0.50 0.85 3.32
CA SER A 275 -0.77 0.20 3.06
C SER A 275 -1.64 0.42 4.29
N VAL A 276 -2.90 0.76 4.05
CA VAL A 276 -3.87 0.99 5.12
C VAL A 276 -4.64 -0.30 5.30
N VAL A 277 -4.47 -0.96 6.44
CA VAL A 277 -5.25 -2.16 6.78
C VAL A 277 -6.65 -1.73 7.12
N LEU A 278 -7.61 -2.05 6.26
CA LEU A 278 -9.02 -1.87 6.56
C LEU A 278 -9.56 -3.11 7.24
N VAL A 279 -10.07 -2.92 8.46
CA VAL A 279 -10.61 -3.98 9.28
C VAL A 279 -12.09 -3.75 9.53
N ALA A 280 -12.88 -4.82 9.48
CA ALA A 280 -14.33 -4.70 9.54
C ALA A 280 -14.81 -4.27 10.93
N GLY A 281 -15.63 -3.22 10.98
CA GLY A 281 -16.29 -2.75 12.20
C GLY A 281 -17.58 -3.51 12.55
N ASN A 282 -18.09 -4.32 11.62
CA ASN A 282 -19.27 -5.19 11.78
C ASN A 282 -19.05 -6.51 11.02
N GLU A 283 -19.64 -7.61 11.47
CA GLU A 283 -19.64 -8.88 10.72
C GLU A 283 -20.54 -8.83 9.48
N GLY A 284 -21.67 -8.12 9.58
CA GLY A 284 -22.64 -7.96 8.49
C GLY A 284 -22.53 -6.63 7.74
N THR A 285 -23.34 -6.49 6.68
CA THR A 285 -23.51 -5.21 5.98
C THR A 285 -24.55 -4.34 6.69
N ILE A 286 -24.42 -3.02 6.51
CA ILE A 286 -25.42 -2.03 6.92
C ILE A 286 -25.93 -1.30 5.67
N THR A 287 -27.15 -0.79 5.72
CA THR A 287 -27.71 0.05 4.67
C THR A 287 -27.89 1.48 5.19
N ALA A 288 -27.21 2.43 4.56
CA ALA A 288 -27.38 3.85 4.83
C ALA A 288 -28.23 4.52 3.74
N ASN A 289 -29.17 5.35 4.16
CA ASN A 289 -30.04 6.10 3.26
C ASN A 289 -29.50 7.51 3.05
N TYR A 290 -29.32 7.89 1.79
CA TYR A 290 -28.89 9.23 1.35
C TYR A 290 -29.99 9.84 0.49
N PRO A 291 -30.90 10.62 1.08
CA PRO A 291 -31.98 11.26 0.34
C PRO A 291 -31.46 12.44 -0.48
N ASN A 292 -32.02 12.64 -1.68
CA ASN A 292 -31.76 13.82 -2.52
C ASN A 292 -30.29 14.02 -2.94
N MET A 293 -29.57 12.95 -3.26
CA MET A 293 -28.19 13.03 -3.72
C MET A 293 -28.11 13.45 -5.18
N VAL A 294 -27.28 14.46 -5.47
CA VAL A 294 -26.98 14.91 -6.82
C VAL A 294 -25.84 14.07 -7.40
N ILE A 295 -26.11 13.38 -8.48
CA ILE A 295 -25.16 12.52 -9.20
C ILE A 295 -24.59 13.31 -10.39
N GLY A 296 -23.26 13.37 -10.48
CA GLY A 296 -22.54 14.01 -11.58
C GLY A 296 -21.04 14.05 -11.34
N VAL A 297 -20.24 14.21 -12.40
CA VAL A 297 -18.77 14.17 -12.38
C VAL A 297 -18.09 15.21 -11.48
N SER A 298 -18.81 16.28 -11.13
CA SER A 298 -18.33 17.35 -10.23
C SER A 298 -18.84 17.19 -8.80
N GLN A 299 -19.55 16.09 -8.51
CA GLN A 299 -20.14 15.83 -7.20
C GLN A 299 -19.48 14.61 -6.57
N ASN A 300 -19.22 14.73 -5.28
CA ASN A 300 -18.65 13.67 -4.47
C ASN A 300 -19.70 13.24 -3.43
N LEU A 301 -19.79 11.94 -3.17
CA LEU A 301 -20.64 11.42 -2.09
C LEU A 301 -19.77 10.81 -0.99
N TYR A 302 -19.92 11.33 0.22
CA TYR A 302 -19.29 10.78 1.42
C TYR A 302 -20.25 9.88 2.16
N ILE A 303 -19.82 8.65 2.43
CA ILE A 303 -20.57 7.64 3.17
C ILE A 303 -20.50 7.90 4.69
N GLY A 304 -19.49 8.66 5.14
CA GLY A 304 -19.30 9.00 6.55
C GLY A 304 -18.57 7.92 7.36
N SER A 305 -18.11 6.85 6.73
CA SER A 305 -17.21 5.85 7.33
C SER A 305 -16.32 5.21 6.27
N ALA A 306 -15.22 4.60 6.69
CA ALA A 306 -14.47 3.71 5.82
C ALA A 306 -15.31 2.47 5.45
N VAL A 307 -15.00 1.84 4.32
CA VAL A 307 -15.76 0.72 3.75
C VAL A 307 -14.82 -0.44 3.44
N ILE A 308 -15.22 -1.67 3.76
CA ILE A 308 -14.43 -2.85 3.40
C ILE A 308 -14.42 -3.01 1.87
N PRO A 309 -13.25 -3.27 1.25
CA PRO A 309 -13.17 -3.50 -0.19
C PRO A 309 -14.12 -4.58 -0.70
N SER A 310 -14.70 -4.35 -1.87
CA SER A 310 -15.64 -5.25 -2.55
C SER A 310 -16.92 -5.60 -1.76
N SER A 311 -17.27 -4.81 -0.73
CA SER A 311 -18.48 -5.04 0.09
C SER A 311 -19.67 -4.16 -0.27
N MET A 312 -19.48 -3.16 -1.13
CA MET A 312 -20.49 -2.15 -1.42
C MET A 312 -21.44 -2.56 -2.55
N SER A 313 -22.73 -2.29 -2.36
CA SER A 313 -23.75 -2.41 -3.40
C SER A 313 -24.89 -1.41 -3.19
N PHE A 314 -25.47 -0.94 -4.29
CA PHE A 314 -26.65 -0.08 -4.27
C PHE A 314 -27.36 -0.09 -5.62
N THR A 315 -28.56 0.46 -5.68
CA THR A 315 -29.29 0.62 -6.94
C THR A 315 -29.24 2.08 -7.40
N LEU A 316 -28.83 2.31 -8.63
CA LEU A 316 -28.81 3.62 -9.27
C LEU A 316 -29.76 3.61 -10.47
N GLN A 317 -30.87 4.35 -10.39
CA GLN A 317 -31.91 4.43 -11.43
C GLN A 317 -32.38 3.06 -11.96
N GLY A 318 -32.55 2.09 -11.06
CA GLY A 318 -33.00 0.73 -11.40
C GLY A 318 -31.90 -0.24 -11.83
N GLN A 319 -30.64 0.20 -11.96
CA GLN A 319 -29.49 -0.67 -12.20
C GLN A 319 -28.78 -1.01 -10.89
N GLN A 320 -28.46 -2.29 -10.70
CA GLN A 320 -27.64 -2.72 -9.57
C GLN A 320 -26.18 -2.36 -9.84
N ILE A 321 -25.60 -1.64 -8.89
CA ILE A 321 -24.20 -1.26 -8.85
C ILE A 321 -23.51 -2.10 -7.79
N THR A 322 -22.39 -2.72 -8.16
CA THR A 322 -21.54 -3.51 -7.28
C THR A 322 -20.11 -3.00 -7.33
N ASP A 323 -19.45 -3.04 -6.19
CA ASP A 323 -18.04 -2.70 -6.06
C ASP A 323 -17.13 -3.87 -6.47
N GLN A 324 -16.15 -3.57 -7.31
CA GLN A 324 -15.13 -4.50 -7.81
C GLN A 324 -13.75 -3.84 -7.69
N GLY A 325 -13.12 -3.96 -6.52
CA GLY A 325 -11.75 -3.48 -6.29
C GLY A 325 -11.55 -1.99 -6.56
N GLY A 326 -12.45 -1.15 -6.02
CA GLY A 326 -12.41 0.31 -6.13
C GLY A 326 -13.23 0.88 -7.28
N LEU A 327 -13.73 0.02 -8.17
CA LEU A 327 -14.57 0.40 -9.31
C LEU A 327 -16.02 0.05 -9.06
N LEU A 328 -16.90 1.05 -9.14
CA LEU A 328 -18.34 0.84 -9.03
C LEU A 328 -18.90 0.55 -10.42
N LYS A 329 -19.37 -0.67 -10.64
CA LYS A 329 -19.85 -1.15 -11.96
C LYS A 329 -21.29 -1.60 -11.91
N ASN A 330 -22.01 -1.38 -13.01
CA ASN A 330 -23.32 -1.97 -13.21
C ASN A 330 -23.20 -3.45 -13.66
N THR A 331 -24.32 -4.14 -13.76
CA THR A 331 -24.39 -5.55 -14.21
C THR A 331 -23.91 -5.78 -15.65
N GLN A 332 -23.76 -4.72 -16.46
CA GLN A 332 -23.23 -4.77 -17.82
C GLN A 332 -21.71 -4.50 -17.87
N GLY A 333 -21.07 -4.25 -16.72
CA GLY A 333 -19.64 -3.98 -16.61
C GLY A 333 -19.24 -2.51 -16.79
N THR A 334 -20.18 -1.61 -17.07
CA THR A 334 -19.92 -0.18 -17.20
C THR A 334 -19.58 0.42 -15.85
N GLN A 335 -18.42 1.08 -15.77
CA GLN A 335 -18.01 1.83 -14.59
C GLN A 335 -18.85 3.10 -14.47
N VAL A 336 -19.54 3.26 -13.34
CA VAL A 336 -20.32 4.47 -13.03
C VAL A 336 -19.60 5.36 -12.02
N GLY A 337 -18.65 4.83 -11.25
CA GLY A 337 -17.90 5.59 -10.26
C GLY A 337 -16.67 4.85 -9.75
N THR A 338 -15.96 5.51 -8.84
CA THR A 338 -14.88 4.92 -8.03
C THR A 338 -15.18 5.11 -6.54
N ILE A 339 -14.60 4.27 -5.69
CA ILE A 339 -14.71 4.36 -4.24
C ILE A 339 -13.31 4.42 -3.61
N ASP A 340 -13.04 5.45 -2.83
CA ASP A 340 -11.95 5.47 -1.86
C ASP A 340 -12.45 4.83 -0.55
N TYR A 341 -11.96 3.63 -0.28
CA TYR A 341 -12.39 2.82 0.86
C TYR A 341 -12.05 3.43 2.22
N GLN A 342 -10.92 4.14 2.32
CA GLN A 342 -10.47 4.71 3.60
C GLN A 342 -11.34 5.91 3.97
N ARG A 343 -11.67 6.75 2.98
CA ARG A 343 -12.51 7.95 3.20
C ARG A 343 -14.00 7.66 3.09
N GLY A 344 -14.38 6.52 2.50
CA GLY A 344 -15.76 6.25 2.12
C GLY A 344 -16.28 7.25 1.09
N LEU A 345 -15.42 7.64 0.14
CA LEU A 345 -15.70 8.69 -0.85
C LEU A 345 -16.00 8.06 -2.21
N ILE A 346 -17.23 8.26 -2.69
CA ILE A 346 -17.64 7.91 -4.05
C ILE A 346 -17.42 9.11 -4.97
N GLN A 347 -16.75 8.88 -6.09
CA GLN A 347 -16.61 9.84 -7.18
C GLN A 347 -17.31 9.29 -8.42
N TRP A 348 -18.14 10.11 -9.06
CA TRP A 348 -18.93 9.69 -10.22
C TRP A 348 -18.17 9.91 -11.53
N THR A 349 -18.35 9.00 -12.47
CA THR A 349 -17.86 9.14 -13.84
C THR A 349 -18.94 9.75 -14.73
N SER A 350 -18.59 10.15 -15.97
CA SER A 350 -19.55 10.63 -16.97
C SER A 350 -20.58 9.57 -17.38
N SER A 351 -20.29 8.30 -17.12
CA SER A 351 -21.20 7.17 -17.35
C SER A 351 -22.23 7.00 -16.24
N ALA A 352 -22.11 7.72 -15.11
CA ALA A 352 -23.17 7.76 -14.10
C ALA A 352 -24.36 8.59 -14.63
N PRO A 353 -25.60 8.08 -14.55
CA PRO A 353 -26.78 8.86 -14.90
C PRO A 353 -26.90 10.12 -14.03
N ALA A 354 -26.75 11.29 -14.64
CA ALA A 354 -26.87 12.56 -13.94
C ALA A 354 -28.31 12.78 -13.45
N GLY A 355 -28.47 13.31 -12.23
CA GLY A 355 -29.79 13.58 -11.65
C GLY A 355 -29.77 13.61 -10.14
N THR A 356 -30.91 13.96 -9.54
CA THR A 356 -31.10 13.87 -8.09
C THR A 356 -31.86 12.59 -7.76
N VAL A 357 -31.29 11.74 -6.90
CA VAL A 357 -31.86 10.44 -6.54
C VAL A 357 -31.61 10.12 -5.07
N SER A 358 -32.51 9.35 -4.46
CA SER A 358 -32.27 8.79 -3.13
C SER A 358 -31.50 7.47 -3.26
N LEU A 359 -30.36 7.36 -2.61
CA LEU A 359 -29.52 6.17 -2.63
C LEU A 359 -29.65 5.40 -1.33
N ASN A 360 -29.91 4.09 -1.44
CA ASN A 360 -29.76 3.15 -0.33
C ASN A 360 -28.48 2.36 -0.57
N ILE A 361 -27.41 2.71 0.14
CA ILE A 361 -26.09 2.11 -0.04
C ILE A 361 -25.86 1.07 1.04
N THR A 362 -25.70 -0.17 0.61
CA THR A 362 -25.38 -1.31 1.46
C THR A 362 -23.88 -1.57 1.41
N PHE A 363 -23.22 -1.59 2.57
CA PHE A 363 -21.77 -1.78 2.66
C PHE A 363 -21.37 -2.35 4.01
N LYS A 364 -20.14 -2.90 4.12
CA LYS A 364 -19.57 -3.34 5.40
C LYS A 364 -18.65 -2.25 5.95
N PRO A 365 -18.97 -1.63 7.11
CA PRO A 365 -18.14 -0.55 7.67
C PRO A 365 -16.73 -1.04 8.01
N ALA A 366 -15.74 -0.21 7.76
CA ALA A 366 -14.34 -0.48 8.08
C ALA A 366 -13.77 0.56 9.07
N ALA A 367 -12.67 0.20 9.69
CA ALA A 367 -11.78 1.08 10.44
C ALA A 367 -10.33 0.80 10.02
N ALA A 368 -9.47 1.81 10.15
CA ALA A 368 -8.04 1.70 9.89
C ALA A 368 -7.26 1.80 11.22
N PRO A 369 -7.15 0.71 12.00
CA PRO A 369 -6.33 0.71 13.20
C PRO A 369 -4.85 0.83 12.81
N ASN A 370 -4.07 1.55 13.63
CA ASN A 370 -2.63 1.54 13.47
C ASN A 370 -2.09 0.18 13.93
N GLN A 371 -1.51 -0.59 13.02
CA GLN A 371 -1.01 -1.93 13.30
C GLN A 371 0.30 -2.20 12.57
N TYR A 372 1.11 -3.09 13.14
CA TYR A 372 2.36 -3.53 12.53
C TYR A 372 2.08 -4.45 11.34
N TYR A 373 2.77 -4.19 10.23
CA TYR A 373 2.77 -5.05 9.06
C TYR A 373 3.70 -6.26 9.26
N GLN A 374 3.31 -7.38 8.66
CA GLN A 374 4.13 -8.59 8.55
C GLN A 374 4.92 -8.52 7.25
N SER A 375 6.18 -8.95 7.28
CA SER A 375 7.02 -9.04 6.10
C SER A 375 7.57 -10.45 5.92
N HIS A 376 7.72 -10.89 4.68
CA HIS A 376 8.33 -12.16 4.31
C HIS A 376 9.13 -11.98 3.03
N ALA A 377 10.31 -12.59 2.96
CA ALA A 377 11.17 -12.53 1.78
C ALA A 377 11.42 -13.94 1.25
N ILE A 378 11.23 -14.13 -0.05
CA ILE A 378 11.55 -15.38 -0.75
C ILE A 378 12.77 -15.11 -1.62
N PRO A 379 13.92 -15.74 -1.35
CA PRO A 379 15.10 -15.56 -2.17
C PRO A 379 14.92 -16.20 -3.55
N VAL A 380 15.22 -15.43 -4.60
CA VAL A 380 15.36 -15.93 -5.96
C VAL A 380 16.79 -16.46 -6.12
N THR A 381 16.90 -17.74 -6.38
CA THR A 381 18.16 -18.46 -6.62
C THR A 381 18.12 -19.01 -8.04
N GLN A 382 19.27 -19.40 -8.57
CA GLN A 382 19.34 -19.99 -9.91
C GLN A 382 18.48 -21.26 -10.05
N ASN A 383 18.25 -22.01 -8.96
CA ASN A 383 17.46 -23.24 -8.97
C ASN A 383 15.95 -23.02 -8.94
N ASN A 384 15.48 -21.89 -8.41
CA ASN A 384 14.04 -21.61 -8.25
C ASN A 384 13.58 -20.37 -9.03
N GLN A 385 14.45 -19.79 -9.86
CA GLN A 385 14.10 -18.68 -10.74
C GLN A 385 12.95 -19.10 -11.67
N GLY A 386 11.86 -18.35 -11.60
CA GLY A 386 10.66 -18.62 -12.39
C GLY A 386 9.76 -17.40 -12.44
N THR A 387 8.74 -17.45 -13.29
CA THR A 387 7.75 -16.38 -13.42
C THR A 387 6.58 -16.57 -12.46
N ASN A 388 6.33 -17.80 -11.99
CA ASN A 388 5.23 -18.11 -11.10
C ASN A 388 5.72 -18.40 -9.70
N TRP A 389 5.19 -17.67 -8.73
CA TRP A 389 5.51 -17.79 -7.32
C TRP A 389 4.22 -17.98 -6.52
N THR A 390 4.24 -18.90 -5.57
CA THR A 390 3.08 -19.19 -4.74
C THR A 390 3.50 -19.41 -3.29
N GLY A 391 2.54 -19.29 -2.39
CA GLY A 391 2.74 -19.61 -0.99
C GLY A 391 1.46 -19.44 -0.20
N VAL A 392 1.59 -19.54 1.12
CA VAL A 392 0.49 -19.34 2.06
C VAL A 392 0.94 -18.34 3.12
N LEU A 393 0.14 -17.32 3.36
CA LEU A 393 0.40 -16.29 4.37
C LEU A 393 -0.31 -16.66 5.67
N ILE A 394 0.47 -16.83 6.72
CA ILE A 394 -0.02 -17.04 8.08
C ILE A 394 0.68 -16.00 8.97
N PRO A 395 -0.04 -15.05 9.58
CA PRO A 395 -1.50 -14.93 9.62
C PRO A 395 -2.11 -14.43 8.28
N ILE A 396 -3.38 -14.76 8.03
CA ILE A 396 -4.08 -14.40 6.77
C ILE A 396 -4.19 -12.87 6.64
N PRO A 397 -3.90 -12.30 5.45
CA PRO A 397 -4.01 -10.86 5.20
C PRO A 397 -5.45 -10.35 5.23
N ALA A 398 -5.63 -9.11 5.67
CA ALA A 398 -6.89 -8.39 5.47
C ALA A 398 -7.05 -8.02 3.98
N PRO A 399 -8.29 -7.93 3.46
CA PRO A 399 -8.52 -7.51 2.08
C PRO A 399 -7.89 -6.15 1.74
N GLY A 400 -7.09 -6.10 0.68
CA GLY A 400 -6.39 -4.91 0.19
C GLY A 400 -5.06 -4.62 0.89
N ALA A 401 -4.67 -5.43 1.88
CA ALA A 401 -3.50 -5.17 2.70
C ALA A 401 -2.21 -5.84 2.18
N LEU A 402 -2.29 -6.74 1.22
CA LEU A 402 -1.12 -7.47 0.69
C LEU A 402 -0.43 -6.67 -0.42
N SER A 403 0.89 -6.54 -0.30
CA SER A 403 1.79 -6.03 -1.34
C SER A 403 2.88 -7.06 -1.62
N ILE A 404 3.18 -7.31 -2.90
CA ILE A 404 4.26 -8.19 -3.32
C ILE A 404 5.17 -7.43 -4.30
N SER A 405 6.47 -7.38 -4.01
CA SER A 405 7.47 -6.73 -4.84
C SER A 405 8.53 -7.73 -5.31
N TYR A 406 8.98 -7.61 -6.55
CA TYR A 406 10.09 -8.40 -7.10
C TYR A 406 11.03 -7.51 -7.91
N MET A 407 12.29 -7.91 -8.02
CA MET A 407 13.27 -7.22 -8.85
C MET A 407 13.45 -7.95 -10.18
N SER A 408 13.47 -7.19 -11.28
CA SER A 408 13.88 -7.69 -12.59
C SER A 408 14.65 -6.60 -13.34
N GLN A 409 15.77 -6.97 -13.95
CA GLN A 409 16.70 -6.05 -14.63
C GLN A 409 17.14 -4.87 -13.73
N GLY A 410 17.30 -5.11 -12.42
CA GLY A 410 17.69 -4.09 -11.44
C GLY A 410 16.57 -3.14 -11.00
N LYS A 411 15.32 -3.33 -11.45
CA LYS A 411 14.16 -2.50 -11.08
C LYS A 411 13.16 -3.28 -10.23
N PHE A 412 12.67 -2.67 -9.15
CA PHE A 412 11.56 -3.24 -8.37
C PHE A 412 10.21 -2.97 -9.04
N TYR A 413 9.39 -4.02 -9.12
CA TYR A 413 8.01 -3.99 -9.55
C TYR A 413 7.13 -4.44 -8.39
N THR A 414 6.12 -3.64 -8.05
CA THR A 414 5.21 -3.92 -6.94
C THR A 414 3.79 -4.17 -7.44
N LEU A 415 3.18 -5.23 -6.92
CA LEU A 415 1.77 -5.57 -7.10
C LEU A 415 1.06 -5.40 -5.76
N GLN A 416 -0.06 -4.68 -5.78
CA GLN A 416 -0.90 -4.45 -4.61
C GLN A 416 -2.23 -5.19 -4.77
N ASP A 417 -2.69 -5.78 -3.67
CA ASP A 417 -4.03 -6.33 -3.57
C ASP A 417 -5.10 -5.22 -3.66
N ASP A 418 -6.05 -5.38 -4.59
CA ASP A 418 -7.15 -4.42 -4.77
C ASP A 418 -8.34 -4.67 -3.83
N GLY A 419 -8.23 -5.67 -2.94
CA GLY A 419 -9.28 -6.01 -2.00
C GLY A 419 -10.36 -6.93 -2.57
N SER A 420 -10.34 -7.23 -3.87
CA SER A 420 -11.13 -8.31 -4.47
C SER A 420 -10.41 -9.66 -4.46
N GLY A 421 -9.14 -9.68 -4.03
CA GLY A 421 -8.27 -10.83 -4.07
C GLY A 421 -7.44 -10.91 -5.34
N GLN A 422 -7.38 -9.84 -6.14
CA GLN A 422 -6.51 -9.70 -7.31
C GLN A 422 -5.34 -8.79 -6.97
N LEU A 423 -4.13 -9.21 -7.34
CA LEU A 423 -2.93 -8.39 -7.25
C LEU A 423 -2.76 -7.60 -8.54
N LYS A 424 -2.72 -6.27 -8.43
CA LYS A 424 -2.56 -5.34 -9.55
C LYS A 424 -1.31 -4.50 -9.38
N ALA A 425 -0.54 -4.38 -10.46
CA ALA A 425 0.55 -3.43 -10.57
C ALA A 425 0.07 -2.12 -11.21
N ALA A 426 0.95 -1.11 -11.20
CA ALA A 426 0.74 0.13 -11.95
C ALA A 426 0.56 -0.08 -13.47
N SER A 427 1.16 -1.13 -14.03
CA SER A 427 0.99 -1.56 -15.42
C SER A 427 0.73 -3.06 -15.48
N PRO A 428 -0.23 -3.54 -16.31
CA PRO A 428 -0.47 -4.98 -16.50
C PRO A 428 0.77 -5.75 -16.96
N SER A 429 1.71 -5.07 -17.62
CA SER A 429 2.99 -5.65 -18.06
C SER A 429 3.92 -6.04 -16.92
N PHE A 430 3.71 -5.53 -15.71
CA PHE A 430 4.56 -5.83 -14.55
C PHE A 430 4.18 -7.13 -13.85
N GLY A 431 3.08 -7.77 -14.26
CA GLY A 431 2.61 -9.03 -13.72
C GLY A 431 1.20 -8.93 -13.16
N SER A 432 0.71 -10.08 -12.72
CA SER A 432 -0.62 -10.25 -12.15
C SER A 432 -0.57 -11.31 -11.05
N GLY A 433 -1.62 -11.37 -10.24
CA GLY A 433 -1.68 -12.39 -9.20
C GLY A 433 -3.00 -12.39 -8.48
N MET A 434 -3.11 -13.26 -7.48
CA MET A 434 -4.29 -13.36 -6.64
C MET A 434 -3.95 -13.80 -5.22
N ILE A 435 -4.83 -13.45 -4.28
CA ILE A 435 -4.81 -13.89 -2.88
C ILE A 435 -6.20 -14.43 -2.53
N ASN A 436 -6.23 -15.57 -1.85
CA ASN A 436 -7.45 -16.15 -1.30
C ASN A 436 -7.52 -15.83 0.21
N TYR A 437 -8.52 -15.04 0.62
CA TYR A 437 -8.70 -14.62 2.01
C TYR A 437 -9.25 -15.71 2.95
N GLU A 438 -9.70 -16.84 2.44
CA GLU A 438 -10.14 -17.97 3.27
C GLU A 438 -8.96 -18.85 3.68
N THR A 439 -8.00 -19.03 2.77
CA THR A 439 -6.85 -19.94 2.99
C THR A 439 -5.52 -19.23 3.22
N GLY A 440 -5.42 -17.94 2.87
CA GLY A 440 -4.15 -17.20 2.84
C GLY A 440 -3.25 -17.57 1.65
N SER A 441 -3.72 -18.39 0.71
CA SER A 441 -2.94 -18.82 -0.45
C SER A 441 -2.82 -17.69 -1.48
N TRP A 442 -1.60 -17.41 -1.94
CA TRP A 442 -1.34 -16.40 -2.97
C TRP A 442 -0.61 -16.99 -4.16
N LEU A 443 -0.81 -16.34 -5.32
CA LEU A 443 -0.12 -16.60 -6.57
C LEU A 443 0.33 -15.26 -7.16
N LEU A 444 1.59 -15.19 -7.55
CA LEU A 444 2.19 -14.12 -8.33
C LEU A 444 2.67 -14.70 -9.66
N THR A 445 2.29 -14.05 -10.75
CA THR A 445 2.88 -14.23 -12.08
C THR A 445 3.63 -12.95 -12.42
N THR A 446 4.95 -12.99 -12.46
CA THR A 446 5.78 -11.82 -12.76
C THR A 446 5.72 -11.49 -14.25
N GLY A 447 5.75 -10.21 -14.58
CA GLY A 447 5.77 -9.74 -15.96
C GLY A 447 7.10 -9.98 -16.68
N ALA A 448 8.18 -10.02 -15.90
CA ALA A 448 9.53 -10.36 -16.34
C ALA A 448 10.19 -11.33 -15.36
N LEU A 449 11.23 -12.04 -15.81
CA LEU A 449 11.94 -13.01 -15.00
C LEU A 449 12.66 -12.30 -13.84
N PRO A 450 12.44 -12.69 -12.56
CA PRO A 450 13.11 -12.05 -11.44
C PRO A 450 14.62 -12.29 -11.46
N ASP A 451 15.41 -11.32 -11.02
CA ASP A 451 16.87 -11.42 -11.00
C ASP A 451 17.34 -12.43 -9.94
N VAL A 452 18.36 -13.24 -10.27
CA VAL A 452 18.98 -14.16 -9.31
C VAL A 452 19.67 -13.38 -8.19
N ASP A 453 19.66 -13.93 -6.97
CA ASP A 453 20.17 -13.34 -5.73
C ASP A 453 19.41 -12.09 -5.27
N THR A 454 18.17 -11.90 -5.75
CA THR A 454 17.25 -10.86 -5.27
C THR A 454 16.06 -11.47 -4.53
N PRO A 455 15.47 -10.78 -3.53
CA PRO A 455 14.29 -11.29 -2.83
C PRO A 455 12.99 -10.85 -3.51
N ILE A 456 12.00 -11.75 -3.53
CA ILE A 456 10.59 -11.39 -3.64
C ILE A 456 10.11 -11.00 -2.24
N LEU A 457 9.65 -9.78 -2.09
CA LEU A 457 9.23 -9.18 -0.83
C LEU A 457 7.72 -9.18 -0.73
N LEU A 458 7.19 -9.77 0.32
CA LEU A 458 5.77 -9.75 0.67
C LEU A 458 5.59 -8.90 1.92
N ASN A 459 4.63 -8.00 1.90
CA ASN A 459 4.25 -7.16 3.03
C ASN A 459 2.73 -7.19 3.21
N TRP A 460 2.22 -7.47 4.41
CA TRP A 460 0.78 -7.52 4.64
C TRP A 460 0.35 -7.22 6.07
N GLY A 461 -0.87 -6.69 6.22
CA GLY A 461 -1.54 -6.52 7.50
C GLY A 461 -2.55 -7.64 7.78
N THR A 462 -2.73 -8.01 9.06
CA THR A 462 -3.69 -9.05 9.48
C THR A 462 -4.80 -8.48 10.38
N PRO A 463 -6.05 -8.97 10.27
CA PRO A 463 -7.13 -8.55 11.15
C PRO A 463 -7.16 -9.26 12.51
N ILE A 464 -6.30 -10.28 12.73
CA ILE A 464 -6.36 -11.17 13.92
C ILE A 464 -6.15 -10.41 15.24
N VAL A 465 -5.44 -9.29 15.23
CA VAL A 465 -5.18 -8.46 16.43
C VAL A 465 -6.34 -7.53 16.78
N THR A 466 -7.44 -7.58 16.04
CA THR A 466 -8.61 -6.72 16.25
C THR A 466 -9.83 -7.56 16.63
N PHE A 467 -10.77 -6.94 17.36
CA PHE A 467 -12.06 -7.54 17.67
C PHE A 467 -13.19 -6.61 17.24
N VAL A 468 -14.24 -7.19 16.68
CA VAL A 468 -15.41 -6.46 16.19
C VAL A 468 -16.24 -6.01 17.39
N ARG A 469 -16.60 -4.73 17.43
CA ARG A 469 -17.47 -4.15 18.49
C ARG A 469 -18.95 -4.12 18.11
N SER A 470 -19.34 -4.74 16.99
CA SER A 470 -20.74 -4.82 16.56
C SER A 470 -21.57 -5.58 17.59
N GLY A 471 -22.68 -4.99 18.02
CA GLY A 471 -23.57 -5.58 19.02
C GLY A 471 -23.28 -5.18 20.47
N LEU A 472 -22.24 -4.37 20.73
CA LEU A 472 -22.15 -3.65 22.00
C LEU A 472 -23.24 -2.58 22.01
N ALA A 473 -24.13 -2.64 23.01
CA ALA A 473 -25.11 -1.58 23.22
C ALA A 473 -24.36 -0.27 23.46
N VAL A 474 -24.50 0.68 22.55
CA VAL A 474 -24.05 2.05 22.77
C VAL A 474 -25.09 2.70 23.64
N ASP A 475 -24.71 3.11 24.85
CA ASP A 475 -25.61 3.84 25.73
C ASP A 475 -26.09 5.11 25.01
N PRO A 476 -27.39 5.43 25.07
CA PRO A 476 -27.90 6.62 24.42
C PRO A 476 -27.22 7.86 24.99
N ALA A 477 -26.91 8.79 24.08
CA ALA A 477 -26.28 10.05 24.43
C ALA A 477 -27.14 10.79 25.46
N GLY A 478 -26.54 11.12 26.59
CA GLY A 478 -27.19 11.80 27.69
C GLY A 478 -26.28 12.82 28.33
N VAL A 479 -26.88 13.72 29.07
CA VAL A 479 -26.19 14.75 29.83
C VAL A 479 -26.30 14.40 31.30
N ASP A 480 -25.16 14.12 31.93
CA ASP A 480 -25.06 13.94 33.37
C ASP A 480 -25.03 15.32 34.05
N PHE A 481 -25.75 15.47 35.15
CA PHE A 481 -25.83 16.72 35.90
C PHE A 481 -25.87 16.46 37.41
N THR A 482 -25.49 17.48 38.17
CA THR A 482 -25.63 17.52 39.64
C THR A 482 -26.30 18.82 40.03
N LEU A 483 -27.38 18.72 40.80
CA LEU A 483 -28.09 19.88 41.32
C LEU A 483 -27.38 20.47 42.55
N PHE A 484 -27.63 21.74 42.83
CA PHE A 484 -27.04 22.43 43.99
C PHE A 484 -27.60 21.96 45.34
N HIS A 485 -28.75 21.28 45.33
CA HIS A 485 -29.44 20.82 46.53
C HIS A 485 -29.63 19.31 46.52
N ASN A 486 -29.67 18.74 47.73
CA ASN A 486 -30.04 17.36 48.00
C ASN A 486 -31.53 17.29 48.38
N GLY A 487 -32.09 16.07 48.44
CA GLY A 487 -33.49 15.87 48.86
C GLY A 487 -34.49 16.46 47.88
N ILE A 488 -34.32 16.18 46.59
CA ILE A 488 -35.16 16.70 45.51
C ILE A 488 -36.53 16.03 45.52
N ALA A 489 -37.60 16.82 45.57
CA ALA A 489 -38.97 16.31 45.52
C ALA A 489 -39.46 16.18 44.06
N THR A 490 -39.49 17.30 43.34
CA THR A 490 -39.88 17.36 41.92
C THR A 490 -38.80 18.03 41.08
N ALA A 491 -38.68 17.63 39.81
CA ALA A 491 -37.80 18.28 38.85
C ALA A 491 -38.44 18.29 37.45
N THR A 492 -38.27 19.41 36.75
CA THR A 492 -38.67 19.60 35.36
C THR A 492 -37.50 20.20 34.59
N VAL A 493 -37.14 19.57 33.49
CA VAL A 493 -36.07 19.99 32.58
C VAL A 493 -36.69 20.55 31.32
N THR A 494 -36.28 21.75 30.90
CA THR A 494 -36.67 22.36 29.63
C THR A 494 -35.45 22.72 28.79
N TRP A 495 -35.56 22.54 27.47
CA TRP A 495 -34.54 22.95 26.50
C TRP A 495 -35.18 23.31 25.16
N LEU A 496 -34.44 24.00 24.30
CA LEU A 496 -34.89 24.35 22.96
C LEU A 496 -34.37 23.30 21.96
N LEU A 497 -35.25 22.80 21.09
CA LEU A 497 -34.90 21.94 19.95
C LEU A 497 -35.57 22.50 18.70
N GLU A 498 -34.77 22.92 17.72
CA GLU A 498 -35.26 23.45 16.42
C GLU A 498 -36.27 24.61 16.56
N GLY A 499 -36.13 25.44 17.60
CA GLY A 499 -37.04 26.56 17.87
C GLY A 499 -38.25 26.21 18.75
N GLU A 500 -38.46 24.94 19.08
CA GLU A 500 -39.54 24.50 19.97
C GLU A 500 -39.02 24.19 21.38
N ILE A 501 -39.79 24.55 22.41
CA ILE A 501 -39.48 24.19 23.79
C ILE A 501 -39.86 22.72 24.03
N LYS A 502 -38.88 21.92 24.41
CA LYS A 502 -39.03 20.52 24.83
C LYS A 502 -38.98 20.43 26.35
N THR A 503 -39.76 19.52 26.91
CA THR A 503 -39.94 19.38 28.36
C THR A 503 -39.85 17.92 28.79
N ALA A 504 -39.12 17.67 29.88
CA ALA A 504 -39.09 16.40 30.57
C ALA A 504 -39.39 16.58 32.06
N THR A 505 -40.33 15.80 32.57
CA THR A 505 -40.79 15.86 33.97
C THR A 505 -40.42 14.61 34.73
N LEU A 506 -39.99 14.78 35.98
CA LEU A 506 -39.66 13.68 36.88
C LEU A 506 -40.94 13.01 37.38
N ASN A 507 -41.07 11.71 37.16
CA ASN A 507 -42.17 10.91 37.68
C ASN A 507 -41.90 10.43 39.13
N SER A 508 -42.87 9.79 39.77
CA SER A 508 -42.72 9.26 41.14
C SER A 508 -41.59 8.23 41.28
N ALA A 509 -41.24 7.51 40.21
CA ALA A 509 -40.14 6.55 40.19
C ALA A 509 -38.73 7.19 40.05
N GLY A 510 -38.62 8.51 40.00
CA GLY A 510 -37.33 9.19 39.84
C GLY A 510 -36.77 9.10 38.42
N LYS A 511 -37.63 8.83 37.43
CA LYS A 511 -37.30 8.80 36.00
C LYS A 511 -37.89 9.99 35.29
N PHE A 512 -37.16 10.52 34.29
CA PHE A 512 -37.69 11.57 33.43
C PHE A 512 -38.61 10.97 32.35
N THR A 513 -39.70 11.66 32.06
CA THR A 513 -40.68 11.33 31.01
C THR A 513 -41.05 12.57 30.21
N GLY A 514 -41.56 12.41 28.99
CA GLY A 514 -41.85 13.52 28.06
C GLY A 514 -40.91 13.47 26.86
N ASP A 515 -40.25 14.59 26.53
CA ASP A 515 -39.32 14.71 25.41
C ASP A 515 -37.93 14.10 25.67
N ALA A 516 -37.70 13.58 26.87
CA ALA A 516 -36.49 12.87 27.27
C ALA A 516 -36.81 11.73 28.23
N THR A 517 -35.91 10.76 28.28
CA THR A 517 -35.82 9.74 29.32
C THR A 517 -34.67 10.09 30.27
N GLY A 518 -34.38 9.22 31.24
CA GLY A 518 -33.28 9.40 32.18
C GLY A 518 -33.71 9.20 33.62
N TYR A 519 -32.87 9.62 34.55
CA TYR A 519 -33.12 9.45 35.98
C TYR A 519 -32.55 10.60 36.81
N LEU A 520 -33.10 10.78 38.00
CA LEU A 520 -32.58 11.67 39.03
C LEU A 520 -32.63 10.95 40.37
N ARG A 521 -31.47 10.80 41.00
CA ARG A 521 -31.35 10.32 42.37
C ARG A 521 -31.71 11.49 43.30
N ARG A 522 -32.85 11.38 43.99
CA ARG A 522 -33.42 12.48 44.78
C ARG A 522 -32.58 12.83 45.99
N ASN A 523 -31.89 11.85 46.57
CA ASN A 523 -31.08 12.01 47.77
C ASN A 523 -29.89 12.96 47.57
N ASN A 524 -29.18 12.87 46.44
CA ASN A 524 -27.92 13.57 46.19
C ASN A 524 -27.95 14.51 44.98
N GLY A 525 -29.13 14.67 44.35
CA GLY A 525 -29.31 15.59 43.23
C GLY A 525 -28.55 15.21 41.96
N LYS A 526 -27.99 13.99 41.86
CA LYS A 526 -27.31 13.50 40.66
C LYS A 526 -28.29 12.86 39.70
N GLY A 527 -28.24 13.25 38.43
CA GLY A 527 -29.11 12.70 37.40
C GLY A 527 -28.47 12.65 36.03
N ARG A 528 -29.14 11.95 35.13
CA ARG A 528 -28.82 11.89 33.71
C ARG A 528 -30.09 12.16 32.93
N ILE A 529 -30.03 13.09 31.99
CA ILE A 529 -31.12 13.35 31.03
C ILE A 529 -30.72 12.78 29.67
N ILE A 530 -31.62 12.05 29.02
CA ILE A 530 -31.39 11.37 27.74
C ILE A 530 -32.48 11.86 26.77
N PRO A 531 -32.21 12.92 25.99
CA PRO A 531 -33.17 13.45 25.01
C PRO A 531 -33.56 12.39 23.97
N LEU A 532 -34.85 12.33 23.59
CA LEU A 532 -35.31 11.42 22.53
C LEU A 532 -34.76 11.80 21.15
N LYS A 533 -34.44 13.08 20.97
CA LYS A 533 -33.75 13.63 19.80
C LYS A 533 -32.52 14.40 20.26
N LEU A 534 -31.39 14.20 19.58
CA LEU A 534 -30.14 14.88 19.90
C LEU A 534 -30.30 16.41 19.74
N PRO A 535 -29.96 17.19 20.78
CA PRO A 535 -30.02 18.64 20.72
C PRO A 535 -28.87 19.23 19.88
N GLN A 536 -29.07 20.45 19.38
CA GLN A 536 -28.04 21.20 18.64
C GLN A 536 -26.87 21.59 19.56
N GLN A 537 -25.68 21.82 18.98
CA GLN A 537 -24.52 22.29 19.72
C GLN A 537 -24.85 23.60 20.46
N GLY A 538 -24.49 23.68 21.75
CA GLY A 538 -24.73 24.86 22.59
C GLY A 538 -26.12 24.93 23.22
N THR A 539 -26.95 23.89 23.10
CA THR A 539 -28.26 23.83 23.78
C THR A 539 -28.12 23.90 25.30
N VAL A 540 -28.89 24.80 25.92
CA VAL A 540 -28.92 24.99 27.38
C VAL A 540 -30.10 24.22 27.98
N PHE A 541 -29.81 23.33 28.93
CA PHE A 541 -30.83 22.65 29.73
C PHE A 541 -31.12 23.46 30.99
N THR A 542 -32.38 23.88 31.16
CA THR A 542 -32.84 24.56 32.37
C THR A 542 -33.57 23.58 33.27
N ILE A 543 -33.09 23.38 34.49
CA ILE A 543 -33.70 22.46 35.45
C ILE A 543 -34.36 23.28 36.57
N THR A 544 -35.69 23.16 36.66
CA THR A 544 -36.49 23.72 37.75
C THR A 544 -36.87 22.61 38.71
N TYR A 545 -36.65 22.80 40.01
CA TYR A 545 -36.85 21.73 40.99
C TYR A 545 -37.25 22.26 42.36
N THR A 546 -37.87 21.39 43.16
CA THR A 546 -38.19 21.62 44.58
C THR A 546 -37.37 20.68 45.45
N TYR A 547 -36.99 21.12 46.65
CA TYR A 547 -36.13 20.35 47.56
C TYR A 547 -36.60 20.45 49.02
N GLY A 548 -36.19 19.48 49.82
CA GLY A 548 -36.45 19.42 51.26
C GLY A 548 -35.21 18.96 52.03
N ALA A 549 -35.20 19.18 53.34
CA ALA A 549 -34.08 18.75 54.19
C ALA A 549 -33.99 17.20 54.24
N PRO A 550 -32.80 16.61 54.07
CA PRO A 550 -32.63 15.17 54.17
C PRO A 550 -32.89 14.69 55.61
N LYS A 551 -33.46 13.49 55.75
CA LYS A 551 -33.63 12.82 57.03
C LYS A 551 -32.62 11.70 57.16
N THR A 552 -31.87 11.67 58.26
CA THR A 552 -30.89 10.62 58.55
C THR A 552 -31.36 9.78 59.72
N GLN A 553 -31.15 8.47 59.65
CA GLN A 553 -31.47 7.54 60.72
C GLN A 553 -30.35 6.49 60.83
N THR A 554 -29.91 6.19 62.04
CA THR A 554 -29.07 5.03 62.33
C THR A 554 -29.98 3.89 62.77
N VAL A 555 -29.90 2.74 62.10
CA VAL A 555 -30.70 1.56 62.41
C VAL A 555 -29.77 0.45 62.89
N ASN A 556 -30.02 -0.05 64.10
CA ASN A 556 -29.29 -1.18 64.67
C ASN A 556 -30.05 -2.48 64.34
N SER A 557 -29.72 -3.11 63.20
CA SER A 557 -30.39 -4.32 62.73
C SER A 557 -29.95 -5.61 63.46
N GLY A 558 -28.90 -5.55 64.28
CA GLY A 558 -28.28 -6.74 64.86
C GLY A 558 -27.35 -7.46 63.87
N ALA A 559 -26.93 -8.68 64.22
CA ALA A 559 -26.10 -9.53 63.37
C ALA A 559 -26.91 -10.11 62.18
N PRO A 560 -26.28 -10.33 61.02
CA PRO A 560 -26.94 -10.97 59.89
C PRO A 560 -27.37 -12.41 60.21
N ASP A 561 -28.38 -12.91 59.49
CA ASP A 561 -28.86 -14.28 59.63
C ASP A 561 -27.87 -15.34 59.09
N THR A 562 -28.24 -16.61 59.15
CA THR A 562 -27.39 -17.73 58.64
C THR A 562 -27.12 -17.65 57.14
N ASN A 563 -27.87 -16.86 56.39
CA ASN A 563 -27.68 -16.60 54.96
C ASN A 563 -27.01 -15.25 54.69
N GLN A 564 -26.41 -14.62 55.72
CA GLN A 564 -25.79 -13.29 55.66
C GLN A 564 -26.76 -12.14 55.30
N LYS A 565 -28.07 -12.33 55.53
CA LYS A 565 -29.09 -11.32 55.25
C LYS A 565 -29.33 -10.43 56.46
N LEU A 566 -29.46 -9.13 56.22
CA LEU A 566 -29.89 -8.12 57.18
C LEU A 566 -31.29 -7.65 56.81
N SER A 567 -32.19 -7.68 57.78
CA SER A 567 -33.55 -7.14 57.64
C SER A 567 -33.78 -6.05 58.66
N PHE A 568 -34.23 -4.89 58.20
CA PHE A 568 -34.51 -3.73 59.06
C PHE A 568 -35.54 -2.80 58.43
N VAL A 569 -36.08 -1.87 59.21
CA VAL A 569 -37.06 -0.88 58.73
C VAL A 569 -36.45 0.52 58.88
N ILE A 570 -36.54 1.31 57.82
CA ILE A 570 -36.15 2.72 57.82
C ILE A 570 -37.37 3.64 57.87
N GLY A 571 -37.21 4.81 58.46
CA GLY A 571 -38.29 5.77 58.73
C GLY A 571 -39.19 5.38 59.90
N THR A 572 -40.33 6.06 60.01
CA THR A 572 -41.37 5.80 61.01
C THR A 572 -42.53 4.96 60.46
N GLY A 573 -42.30 4.21 59.36
CA GLY A 573 -43.36 3.49 58.63
C GLY A 573 -44.22 4.38 57.72
N ALA A 574 -43.74 5.57 57.35
CA ALA A 574 -44.37 6.40 56.32
C ALA A 574 -43.96 5.94 54.91
N ALA A 575 -44.79 6.23 53.90
CA ALA A 575 -44.44 5.99 52.50
C ALA A 575 -43.15 6.74 52.15
N ILE A 576 -42.10 6.00 51.84
CA ILE A 576 -40.82 6.53 51.40
C ILE A 576 -40.92 6.84 49.91
N GLU A 577 -40.54 8.04 49.52
CA GLU A 577 -40.52 8.39 48.10
C GLU A 577 -39.49 7.53 47.36
N PRO A 578 -39.85 6.89 46.25
CA PRO A 578 -38.90 6.08 45.48
C PRO A 578 -37.70 6.90 44.99
N SER A 579 -36.53 6.26 44.85
CA SER A 579 -35.27 6.89 44.44
C SER A 579 -34.75 7.97 45.42
N SER A 580 -35.10 7.88 46.69
CA SER A 580 -34.72 8.85 47.74
C SER A 580 -33.86 8.26 48.86
N VAL A 581 -33.55 6.96 48.82
CA VAL A 581 -32.86 6.25 49.90
C VAL A 581 -31.39 6.05 49.54
N SER A 582 -30.52 6.30 50.52
CA SER A 582 -29.14 5.79 50.51
C SER A 582 -28.84 5.13 51.84
N LEU A 583 -28.14 4.01 51.79
CA LEU A 583 -27.71 3.24 52.94
C LEU A 583 -26.19 3.17 52.93
N SER A 584 -25.57 3.37 54.08
CA SER A 584 -24.17 3.03 54.32
C SER A 584 -24.15 1.86 55.29
N ILE A 585 -23.67 0.70 54.84
CA ILE A 585 -23.70 -0.54 55.63
C ILE A 585 -22.26 -0.98 55.91
N PRO A 586 -21.85 -0.98 57.20
CA PRO A 586 -20.52 -1.48 57.57
C PRO A 586 -20.42 -3.00 57.36
N VAL A 587 -19.32 -3.44 56.77
CA VAL A 587 -19.02 -4.86 56.51
C VAL A 587 -17.66 -5.27 57.10
N SER A 588 -17.56 -6.52 57.54
CA SER A 588 -16.36 -7.15 58.11
C SER A 588 -16.10 -8.49 57.43
N ARG A 589 -14.82 -8.90 57.31
CA ARG A 589 -14.46 -10.20 56.71
C ARG A 589 -15.03 -11.41 57.45
N GLU A 590 -15.12 -11.32 58.79
CA GLU A 590 -15.52 -12.39 59.68
C GLU A 590 -16.27 -11.82 60.89
N VAL A 591 -17.10 -12.66 61.51
CA VAL A 591 -17.87 -12.28 62.71
C VAL A 591 -16.91 -11.96 63.86
N GLY A 592 -17.01 -10.75 64.42
CA GLY A 592 -16.19 -10.31 65.55
C GLY A 592 -14.89 -9.59 65.16
N VAL A 593 -14.59 -9.46 63.88
CA VAL A 593 -13.51 -8.60 63.37
C VAL A 593 -14.03 -7.15 63.21
N PRO A 594 -13.20 -6.11 63.45
CA PRO A 594 -13.58 -4.74 63.16
C PRO A 594 -14.05 -4.56 61.72
N THR A 595 -14.96 -3.61 61.51
CA THR A 595 -15.42 -3.20 60.17
C THR A 595 -14.24 -2.83 59.28
N GLU A 596 -14.20 -3.37 58.07
CA GLU A 596 -13.11 -3.15 57.10
C GLU A 596 -13.52 -2.24 55.93
N GLY A 597 -14.81 -1.90 55.84
CA GLY A 597 -15.32 -0.91 54.90
C GLY A 597 -16.84 -0.74 55.00
N ASP A 598 -17.36 0.23 54.26
CA ASP A 598 -18.79 0.50 54.15
C ASP A 598 -19.26 0.24 52.71
N VAL A 599 -20.34 -0.53 52.57
CA VAL A 599 -21.07 -0.68 51.31
C VAL A 599 -22.12 0.41 51.23
N THR A 600 -21.99 1.30 50.24
CA THR A 600 -23.02 2.30 49.95
C THR A 600 -24.03 1.76 48.95
N LEU A 601 -25.29 1.66 49.37
CA LEU A 601 -26.41 1.27 48.50
C LEU A 601 -27.33 2.47 48.24
N HIS A 602 -28.01 2.44 47.10
CA HIS A 602 -29.09 3.36 46.77
C HIS A 602 -30.28 2.60 46.17
N ASP A 603 -31.46 3.19 46.25
CA ASP A 603 -32.68 2.56 45.78
C ASP A 603 -32.98 2.83 44.29
N GLU A 604 -33.32 1.77 43.58
CA GLU A 604 -33.83 1.79 42.21
C GLU A 604 -35.25 1.20 42.18
N PRO A 605 -36.28 2.02 41.96
CA PRO A 605 -37.67 1.56 41.97
C PRO A 605 -37.97 0.50 40.90
N ILE A 606 -38.74 -0.52 41.27
CA ILE A 606 -39.29 -1.56 40.41
C ILE A 606 -40.83 -1.54 40.49
N ASN A 607 -41.52 -1.97 39.43
CA ASN A 607 -42.98 -2.18 39.38
C ASN A 607 -43.84 -1.07 40.02
N ASN A 608 -44.15 -0.02 39.24
CA ASN A 608 -45.05 1.08 39.65
C ASN A 608 -44.70 1.71 41.02
N SER A 609 -43.41 1.76 41.38
CA SER A 609 -42.91 2.48 42.56
C SER A 609 -43.35 1.93 43.91
N THR A 610 -43.74 0.65 44.00
CA THR A 610 -44.15 0.01 45.27
C THR A 610 -42.99 -0.65 46.01
N THR A 611 -42.04 -1.19 45.25
CA THR A 611 -40.82 -1.85 45.74
C THR A 611 -39.61 -1.31 44.97
N GLY A 612 -38.42 -1.44 45.54
CA GLY A 612 -37.17 -1.00 44.94
C GLY A 612 -36.08 -2.05 45.12
N LYS A 613 -35.14 -2.10 44.19
CA LYS A 613 -33.85 -2.77 44.37
C LYS A 613 -32.92 -1.87 45.14
N LEU A 614 -32.11 -2.42 46.02
CA LEU A 614 -30.98 -1.71 46.63
C LEU A 614 -29.73 -2.15 45.88
N VAL A 615 -29.10 -1.20 45.17
CA VAL A 615 -27.97 -1.46 44.29
C VAL A 615 -26.75 -0.65 44.72
N ASP A 616 -25.56 -1.20 44.47
CA ASP A 616 -24.30 -0.51 44.71
C ASP A 616 -23.98 0.53 43.61
N GLN A 617 -22.79 1.13 43.68
CA GLN A 617 -22.35 2.12 42.68
C GLN A 617 -22.16 1.56 41.27
N PHE A 618 -22.04 0.24 41.13
CA PHE A 618 -21.85 -0.47 39.85
C PHE A 618 -23.18 -1.04 39.31
N GLY A 619 -24.29 -0.83 40.01
CA GLY A 619 -25.61 -1.35 39.64
C GLY A 619 -25.84 -2.81 40.04
N VAL A 620 -24.96 -3.39 40.86
CA VAL A 620 -25.14 -4.74 41.39
C VAL A 620 -26.20 -4.71 42.48
N GLN A 621 -27.25 -5.52 42.30
CA GLN A 621 -28.33 -5.64 43.28
C GLN A 621 -27.86 -6.42 44.50
N MET A 622 -27.95 -5.77 45.67
CA MET A 622 -27.58 -6.35 46.97
C MET A 622 -28.75 -6.38 47.96
N GLY A 623 -29.96 -5.96 47.55
CA GLY A 623 -31.14 -6.05 48.39
C GLY A 623 -32.41 -5.51 47.76
N LEU A 624 -33.44 -5.38 48.59
CA LEU A 624 -34.77 -4.89 48.26
C LEU A 624 -35.29 -3.94 49.34
N ILE A 625 -36.12 -2.98 48.93
CA ILE A 625 -36.86 -2.07 49.81
C ILE A 625 -38.36 -2.08 49.42
N THR A 626 -39.23 -2.06 50.43
CA THR A 626 -40.67 -1.82 50.25
C THR A 626 -41.01 -0.40 50.68
N TYR A 627 -41.39 0.46 49.74
CA TYR A 627 -41.55 1.90 49.99
C TYR A 627 -42.70 2.24 50.95
N ALA A 628 -43.78 1.44 50.94
CA ALA A 628 -44.95 1.66 51.79
C ALA A 628 -44.64 1.46 53.30
N THR A 629 -43.73 0.55 53.62
CA THR A 629 -43.41 0.17 55.01
C THR A 629 -42.01 0.59 55.44
N GLY A 630 -41.12 0.92 54.50
CA GLY A 630 -39.70 1.15 54.75
C GLY A 630 -38.90 -0.12 55.06
N ALA A 631 -39.49 -1.31 54.87
CA ALA A 631 -38.81 -2.57 55.11
C ALA A 631 -37.72 -2.81 54.07
N CYS A 632 -36.49 -3.05 54.55
CA CYS A 632 -35.31 -3.32 53.75
C CYS A 632 -34.78 -4.73 54.06
N GLU A 633 -34.33 -5.41 53.01
CA GLU A 633 -33.70 -6.72 53.08
C GLU A 633 -32.42 -6.68 52.22
N VAL A 634 -31.25 -6.84 52.83
CA VAL A 634 -29.96 -6.66 52.15
C VAL A 634 -28.97 -7.77 52.48
N THR A 635 -28.13 -8.12 51.52
CA THR A 635 -26.98 -9.02 51.65
C THR A 635 -25.76 -8.29 51.06
N PRO A 636 -25.18 -7.32 51.80
CA PRO A 636 -24.13 -6.45 51.28
C PRO A 636 -22.81 -7.22 51.14
N VAL A 637 -22.12 -7.04 50.01
CA VAL A 637 -20.81 -7.64 49.76
C VAL A 637 -19.85 -6.55 49.29
N LEU A 638 -18.64 -6.53 49.85
CA LEU A 638 -17.56 -5.65 49.43
C LEU A 638 -16.38 -6.51 48.96
N GLN A 639 -15.95 -6.32 47.71
CA GLN A 639 -14.71 -6.90 47.20
C GLN A 639 -13.60 -5.86 47.22
N LEU A 640 -12.49 -6.19 47.88
CA LEU A 640 -11.28 -5.36 47.96
C LEU A 640 -10.10 -6.13 47.38
N THR A 641 -9.36 -5.50 46.46
CA THR A 641 -8.12 -6.05 45.90
C THR A 641 -6.93 -5.38 46.61
N GLU A 642 -6.17 -6.15 47.39
CA GLU A 642 -4.95 -5.68 48.05
C GLU A 642 -3.73 -6.12 47.23
N TYR A 643 -2.89 -5.17 46.79
CA TYR A 643 -1.63 -5.47 46.11
C TYR A 643 -0.50 -5.63 47.14
N ARG A 644 0.10 -6.82 47.22
CA ARG A 644 1.35 -7.06 47.98
C ARG A 644 2.54 -7.13 47.02
N ALA A 645 3.57 -6.33 47.29
CA ALA A 645 4.83 -6.40 46.56
C ALA A 645 5.64 -7.62 47.03
N ASN A 646 5.85 -8.60 46.14
CA ASN A 646 6.79 -9.69 46.34
C ASN A 646 8.05 -9.40 45.52
N TYR A 647 9.19 -9.19 46.19
CA TYR A 647 10.49 -8.98 45.53
C TYR A 647 11.31 -10.27 45.55
N THR A 648 11.75 -10.71 44.39
CA THR A 648 12.76 -11.77 44.23
C THR A 648 14.02 -11.17 43.59
N PRO A 649 15.10 -10.94 44.34
CA PRO A 649 16.34 -10.43 43.78
C PRO A 649 17.05 -11.50 42.93
N PHE A 650 17.62 -11.10 41.80
CA PHE A 650 18.57 -11.92 41.04
C PHE A 650 19.79 -11.09 40.64
N ASN A 651 20.97 -11.70 40.67
CA ASN A 651 22.25 -11.06 40.34
C ASN A 651 22.63 -11.37 38.89
N ILE A 652 23.12 -10.36 38.16
CA ILE A 652 23.67 -10.49 36.81
C ILE A 652 25.18 -10.28 36.90
N TYR A 653 25.97 -11.28 36.50
CA TYR A 653 27.42 -11.13 36.31
C TYR A 653 27.68 -10.70 34.86
N VAL A 654 28.32 -9.55 34.70
CA VAL A 654 28.76 -9.03 33.39
C VAL A 654 30.17 -9.57 33.15
N GLY A 655 30.33 -10.41 32.12
CA GLY A 655 31.64 -10.94 31.71
C GLY A 655 32.46 -9.86 30.99
N SER A 656 33.72 -9.73 31.39
CA SER A 656 34.74 -8.81 30.85
C SER A 656 35.17 -9.15 29.42
#